data_AF-A0AAU0B6W9-F1
#
_entry.id   AF-A0AAU0B6W9-F1
#
_cell.length_a   1.000
_cell.length_b   1.000
_cell.length_c   1.000
_cell.angle_alpha   90.00
_cell.angle_beta   90.00
_cell.angle_gamma   90.00
#
_symmetry.space_group_name_H-M   'P 1'
#
loop_
_entity.id
_entity.type
_entity.pdbx_description
1 polymer ?
#
loop_
_entity_poly.entity_id
_entity_poly.type
_entity_poly.pdbx_seq_one_letter_code
_entity_poly.pdbx_strand_id
1 'polypeptide(L)'
;MTGINRRELLRGMLASGVSAALPVGAAGALVPAIAGAAPAVDKNAMPLGALGDATLAPRERLLFDFGWRFHLGHASDPSRDFEFGTFQRTFAKAGKDTATAAQLAFDDSGWELLDLPHDWAVTLPFRQEPISATITEEDPAAAHGYKPLGTSFPEHSVGWYRRTLQIPAGDLGKRISLVFDGVFRDCIVFCNGHIVGRNASGYCGFEVDLSEVLDYGKPNLIAVRVDATLGEGWFYEGAGIYRHLWLQKTDPLHLPQDGVFVRSTVQGDNATAQVSTEVRNDGTAPRHCAVQARVTAPDGRVVAQAVSAAVTVAPGQVQVVEQTVPLGQAALWSIDTPQLYSLTTSVHSDGKAVDALVTPFGVRTAVFDAQRGFLLNGAPLKLHGTNNHQDHAGVGTAIPDSLHEWRLRQLKSMGCNAYRSSHNPATPELLALCDRLGMFVIEETRRMSTDPEAMGELETMVRRGRNHPSVILWSLGNEEPQQVTERGARIVSRMQQRVRQLDPTRPTTFAMDKGFGDGVGQVVDVVGFNYRTSQMDGFHAQYPNIPIYGSETGSTVSVRGNYQRDDARGYTRAYDLDHPWWASTAEAWWSYVAQRPYIAGGFIWTGFDYRGEPTPYNRWPNVASQFGVLDSCGFPKDNYWYYRAQWTSEPVLHLFPHWNWDGLLQPDDKGRVAVWCHTNLDAVELLVNGVSQGLQHVPAYGHVEWRVAYAPGVIEARGYRDSKLVLTERRETVSKPAAIRLSCDRKALRADAEDVAVVKVEIVDAQGRVVPTADTLVQFALRGPARLIGVGNGDPASHEDDKAPQRKAFNGLCAALLQSTRSAGSIVLQATAPGLAAATLRLDADKAKPRASVA
;
A
#
# COMPACT_ATOMS: atom_id res chain seq x y z
N MET A 1 47.09 31.22 -15.93
CA MET A 1 47.78 31.95 -17.04
C MET A 1 48.47 30.91 -17.90
N THR A 2 48.69 31.17 -19.21
CA THR A 2 49.68 30.52 -20.12
C THR A 2 49.97 29.00 -19.89
N GLY A 3 49.52 28.05 -20.72
CA GLY A 3 48.88 28.15 -22.04
C GLY A 3 49.91 28.23 -23.20
N ILE A 4 50.03 27.14 -23.96
CA ILE A 4 50.69 27.02 -25.28
C ILE A 4 49.93 25.94 -26.09
N ASN A 5 49.83 26.08 -27.42
CA ASN A 5 48.84 25.34 -28.22
C ASN A 5 49.36 24.88 -29.61
N ARG A 6 49.54 23.55 -29.76
CA ARG A 6 49.10 22.74 -30.92
C ARG A 6 49.17 23.36 -32.33
N ARG A 7 50.37 23.57 -32.88
CA ARG A 7 50.70 23.41 -34.32
C ARG A 7 52.22 23.45 -34.51
N GLU A 8 52.70 22.76 -35.54
CA GLU A 8 54.10 22.30 -35.72
C GLU A 8 54.49 21.21 -34.69
N LEU A 9 55.19 20.13 -35.05
CA LEU A 9 55.73 19.73 -36.36
C LEU A 9 54.80 18.78 -37.13
N LEU A 10 55.04 18.63 -38.44
CA LEU A 10 54.28 17.78 -39.36
C LEU A 10 55.23 17.18 -40.43
N ARG A 11 54.91 15.97 -40.93
CA ARG A 11 55.63 15.19 -41.99
C ARG A 11 56.93 14.53 -41.49
N GLY A 12 57.32 13.33 -41.96
CA GLY A 12 56.70 12.36 -42.88
C GLY A 12 57.33 10.97 -42.66
N MET A 13 57.32 9.99 -43.58
CA MET A 13 56.68 9.87 -44.90
C MET A 13 56.82 8.40 -45.41
N LEU A 14 55.82 7.86 -46.14
CA LEU A 14 55.90 6.68 -47.06
C LEU A 14 56.25 5.29 -46.41
N ALA A 15 55.81 4.13 -46.90
CA ALA A 15 54.74 3.66 -47.82
C ALA A 15 54.46 2.16 -47.47
N SER A 16 53.68 1.30 -48.16
CA SER A 16 52.94 1.31 -49.43
C SER A 16 51.83 0.23 -49.40
N GLY A 17 50.94 0.14 -50.40
CA GLY A 17 49.98 -0.97 -50.57
C GLY A 17 48.81 -0.63 -51.50
N VAL A 18 48.59 -1.41 -52.57
CA VAL A 18 47.76 -1.04 -53.75
C VAL A 18 47.17 -2.33 -54.38
N SER A 19 45.93 -2.40 -54.89
CA SER A 19 44.69 -1.61 -54.68
C SER A 19 43.51 -2.33 -55.34
N ALA A 20 42.27 -2.23 -54.80
CA ALA A 20 41.03 -2.68 -55.43
C ALA A 20 39.79 -2.02 -54.77
N ALA A 21 38.64 -2.00 -55.44
CA ALA A 21 37.43 -1.30 -54.97
C ALA A 21 36.10 -2.00 -55.33
N LEU A 22 35.10 -1.85 -54.44
CA LEU A 22 33.66 -2.12 -54.61
C LEU A 22 33.25 -3.61 -54.80
N PRO A 23 31.96 -4.01 -54.60
CA PRO A 23 30.77 -3.16 -54.40
C PRO A 23 29.93 -3.44 -53.13
N VAL A 24 28.78 -2.75 -53.07
CA VAL A 24 27.69 -2.81 -52.08
C VAL A 24 27.14 -4.23 -51.86
N GLY A 25 26.81 -4.55 -50.60
CA GLY A 25 25.97 -5.69 -50.21
C GLY A 25 25.35 -5.47 -48.82
N ALA A 26 24.07 -5.79 -48.64
CA ALA A 26 23.31 -5.46 -47.43
C ALA A 26 23.04 -6.69 -46.54
N ALA A 27 23.28 -6.57 -45.22
CA ALA A 27 22.80 -7.49 -44.19
C ALA A 27 22.96 -6.91 -42.76
N GLY A 28 22.47 -5.68 -42.50
CA GLY A 28 22.44 -5.12 -41.15
C GLY A 28 21.28 -5.72 -40.34
N ALA A 29 21.56 -6.68 -39.45
CA ALA A 29 20.53 -7.31 -38.63
C ALA A 29 19.91 -6.30 -37.64
N LEU A 30 18.59 -6.09 -37.74
CA LEU A 30 17.83 -5.25 -36.81
C LEU A 30 17.76 -5.91 -35.44
N VAL A 31 18.55 -5.39 -34.48
CA VAL A 31 18.32 -5.67 -33.05
C VAL A 31 17.06 -4.92 -32.64
N PRO A 32 16.01 -5.59 -32.13
CA PRO A 32 14.79 -4.91 -31.70
C PRO A 32 15.07 -4.06 -30.46
N ALA A 33 14.61 -2.81 -30.48
CA ALA A 33 14.63 -1.97 -29.30
C ALA A 33 13.75 -2.59 -28.20
N ILE A 34 14.32 -2.77 -27.01
CA ILE A 34 13.62 -3.38 -25.87
C ILE A 34 12.69 -2.32 -25.27
N ALA A 35 11.42 -2.34 -25.68
CA ALA A 35 10.36 -1.61 -24.98
C ALA A 35 10.29 -2.08 -23.52
N GLY A 36 10.08 -1.14 -22.60
CA GLY A 36 10.33 -1.32 -21.17
C GLY A 36 9.66 -2.56 -20.54
N ALA A 37 10.45 -3.58 -20.25
CA ALA A 37 10.12 -4.54 -19.22
C ALA A 37 10.24 -3.88 -17.84
N ALA A 38 9.41 -4.27 -16.88
CA ALA A 38 9.65 -3.95 -15.47
C ALA A 38 11.05 -4.47 -15.06
N PRO A 39 11.77 -3.77 -14.15
CA PRO A 39 13.10 -4.20 -13.73
C PRO A 39 13.05 -5.64 -13.20
N ALA A 40 14.05 -6.45 -13.59
CA ALA A 40 14.05 -7.87 -13.29
C ALA A 40 13.99 -8.11 -11.78
N VAL A 41 12.96 -8.85 -11.33
CA VAL A 41 12.79 -9.24 -9.93
C VAL A 41 14.06 -9.93 -9.45
N ASP A 42 14.58 -9.49 -8.29
CA ASP A 42 15.77 -10.06 -7.68
C ASP A 42 15.58 -11.56 -7.44
N LYS A 43 16.45 -12.36 -8.05
CA LYS A 43 16.41 -13.83 -7.99
C LYS A 43 16.74 -14.38 -6.59
N ASN A 44 17.24 -13.54 -5.69
CA ASN A 44 17.51 -13.88 -4.30
C ASN A 44 16.38 -13.44 -3.34
N ALA A 45 15.22 -13.01 -3.86
CA ALA A 45 14.05 -12.76 -3.03
C ALA A 45 13.64 -14.02 -2.25
N MET A 46 13.88 -14.00 -0.93
CA MET A 46 13.41 -15.02 0.02
C MET A 46 11.92 -15.31 -0.24
N PRO A 47 11.50 -16.59 -0.31
CA PRO A 47 10.11 -16.94 -0.56
C PRO A 47 9.18 -16.35 0.50
N LEU A 48 7.92 -16.13 0.14
CA LEU A 48 6.83 -15.57 0.98
C LEU A 48 6.37 -16.51 2.12
N GLY A 49 7.30 -17.25 2.73
CA GLY A 49 7.06 -18.08 3.89
C GLY A 49 6.90 -17.23 5.15
N ALA A 50 5.65 -16.90 5.48
CA ALA A 50 5.22 -16.02 6.57
C ALA A 50 5.71 -14.56 6.44
N LEU A 51 4.79 -13.70 6.00
CA LEU A 51 4.75 -12.32 6.49
C LEU A 51 4.21 -12.36 7.92
N GLY A 52 4.85 -11.64 8.85
CA GLY A 52 4.48 -11.64 10.27
C GLY A 52 4.92 -12.89 11.06
N ASP A 53 4.39 -13.00 12.28
CA ASP A 53 4.89 -13.91 13.31
C ASP A 53 4.70 -15.39 12.97
N ALA A 54 5.79 -16.07 12.62
CA ALA A 54 5.82 -17.52 12.49
C ALA A 54 5.63 -18.17 13.87
N THR A 55 4.43 -18.70 14.15
CA THR A 55 4.17 -19.38 15.43
C THR A 55 4.96 -20.66 15.57
N LEU A 56 5.42 -20.91 16.80
CA LEU A 56 6.20 -22.09 17.17
C LEU A 56 5.40 -22.91 18.18
N ALA A 57 5.40 -24.22 17.99
CA ALA A 57 4.77 -25.13 18.94
C ALA A 57 5.35 -24.90 20.36
N PRO A 58 4.51 -24.81 21.40
CA PRO A 58 3.13 -25.28 21.46
C PRO A 58 2.03 -24.29 21.00
N ARG A 59 2.34 -23.05 20.59
CA ARG A 59 1.34 -22.12 20.06
C ARG A 59 0.79 -22.62 18.72
N GLU A 60 -0.51 -22.41 18.50
CA GLU A 60 -1.16 -22.53 17.20
C GLU A 60 -1.73 -21.16 16.80
N ARG A 61 -1.33 -20.57 15.67
CA ARG A 61 -2.08 -19.49 14.99
C ARG A 61 -2.43 -19.98 13.60
N LEU A 62 -3.72 -20.10 13.32
CA LEU A 62 -4.27 -20.73 12.13
C LEU A 62 -5.11 -19.71 11.36
N LEU A 63 -4.81 -19.53 10.07
CA LEU A 63 -5.58 -18.65 9.19
C LEU A 63 -7.02 -19.18 9.07
N PHE A 64 -8.01 -18.34 9.39
CA PHE A 64 -9.42 -18.72 9.47
C PHE A 64 -10.25 -18.15 8.30
N ASP A 65 -9.57 -17.66 7.26
CA ASP A 65 -10.16 -16.94 6.12
C ASP A 65 -11.03 -17.78 5.16
N PHE A 66 -10.77 -19.08 5.01
CA PHE A 66 -11.35 -19.86 3.91
C PHE A 66 -12.75 -20.42 4.21
N GLY A 67 -13.67 -20.43 3.23
CA GLY A 67 -14.95 -21.11 3.32
C GLY A 67 -15.94 -20.51 4.32
N TRP A 68 -16.08 -19.19 4.32
CA TRP A 68 -17.17 -18.48 5.00
C TRP A 68 -18.45 -18.44 4.15
N ARG A 69 -19.59 -18.28 4.82
CA ARG A 69 -20.87 -17.95 4.20
C ARG A 69 -21.21 -16.49 4.46
N PHE A 70 -21.69 -15.77 3.44
CA PHE A 70 -22.01 -14.34 3.48
C PHE A 70 -23.44 -14.05 3.00
N HIS A 71 -24.08 -13.07 3.64
CA HIS A 71 -25.37 -12.50 3.21
C HIS A 71 -25.52 -11.06 3.73
N LEU A 72 -26.19 -10.19 2.98
CA LEU A 72 -26.53 -8.84 3.45
C LEU A 72 -27.61 -8.90 4.55
N GLY A 73 -27.46 -8.07 5.59
CA GLY A 73 -28.45 -7.87 6.65
C GLY A 73 -29.28 -6.60 6.40
N HIS A 74 -29.65 -5.90 7.49
CA HIS A 74 -30.30 -4.60 7.37
C HIS A 74 -30.00 -3.68 8.57
N ALA A 75 -29.63 -2.43 8.31
CA ALA A 75 -29.29 -1.48 9.37
C ALA A 75 -30.49 -1.06 10.26
N SER A 76 -31.73 -1.20 9.75
CA SER A 76 -32.93 -0.61 10.37
C SER A 76 -34.18 -1.50 10.40
N ASP A 77 -34.08 -2.76 9.98
CA ASP A 77 -35.22 -3.71 9.93
C ASP A 77 -34.78 -5.07 10.46
N PRO A 78 -35.08 -5.40 11.74
CA PRO A 78 -34.70 -6.66 12.33
C PRO A 78 -35.17 -7.90 11.56
N SER A 79 -36.31 -7.84 10.85
CA SER A 79 -36.81 -8.98 10.06
C SER A 79 -35.95 -9.30 8.84
N ARG A 80 -35.22 -8.28 8.35
CA ARG A 80 -34.21 -8.37 7.28
C ARG A 80 -32.78 -8.47 7.83
N ASP A 81 -32.61 -8.40 9.14
CA ASP A 81 -31.35 -8.53 9.88
C ASP A 81 -31.34 -9.78 10.80
N PHE A 82 -32.00 -10.84 10.32
CA PHE A 82 -32.06 -12.16 10.97
C PHE A 82 -32.62 -12.16 12.41
N GLU A 83 -33.59 -11.29 12.68
CA GLU A 83 -34.23 -11.02 13.98
C GLU A 83 -33.30 -10.40 15.03
N PHE A 84 -32.15 -9.84 14.62
CA PHE A 84 -31.27 -9.12 15.54
C PHE A 84 -31.95 -7.83 16.02
N GLY A 85 -32.23 -7.76 17.33
CA GLY A 85 -32.84 -6.59 17.97
C GLY A 85 -34.36 -6.65 18.19
N THR A 86 -35.10 -7.52 17.49
CA THR A 86 -36.58 -7.50 17.40
C THR A 86 -37.31 -7.33 18.73
N PHE A 87 -36.87 -8.02 19.79
CA PHE A 87 -37.59 -8.10 21.06
C PHE A 87 -37.05 -7.22 22.19
N GLN A 88 -36.11 -6.30 21.92
CA GLN A 88 -35.34 -5.55 22.95
C GLN A 88 -34.61 -6.44 23.99
N ARG A 89 -34.46 -7.74 23.69
CA ARG A 89 -33.93 -8.78 24.60
C ARG A 89 -32.58 -9.36 24.17
N THR A 90 -31.95 -8.77 23.15
CA THR A 90 -30.66 -9.20 22.55
C THR A 90 -29.54 -9.45 23.56
N PHE A 91 -29.54 -8.74 24.68
CA PHE A 91 -28.56 -8.88 25.78
C PHE A 91 -29.16 -9.50 27.06
N ALA A 92 -30.45 -9.84 27.08
CA ALA A 92 -31.18 -10.32 28.26
C ALA A 92 -31.16 -11.86 28.41
N LYS A 93 -30.74 -12.59 27.38
CA LYS A 93 -30.49 -14.03 27.36
C LYS A 93 -29.21 -14.30 26.56
N ALA A 94 -28.29 -15.06 27.13
CA ALA A 94 -27.07 -15.48 26.46
C ALA A 94 -27.31 -16.77 25.67
N GLY A 95 -26.61 -16.95 24.54
CA GLY A 95 -26.69 -18.14 23.68
C GLY A 95 -27.98 -18.28 22.86
N LYS A 96 -29.12 -17.86 23.42
CA LYS A 96 -30.45 -18.06 22.82
C LYS A 96 -31.15 -16.72 22.58
N ASP A 97 -31.95 -16.67 21.50
CA ASP A 97 -32.84 -15.55 21.15
C ASP A 97 -32.11 -14.22 20.86
N THR A 98 -30.84 -14.28 20.44
CA THR A 98 -29.97 -13.12 20.12
C THR A 98 -30.09 -12.66 18.66
N ALA A 99 -29.89 -13.58 17.72
CA ALA A 99 -30.22 -13.49 16.29
C ALA A 99 -30.37 -14.92 15.75
N THR A 100 -31.21 -15.12 14.73
CA THR A 100 -31.38 -16.44 14.08
C THR A 100 -30.11 -16.87 13.35
N ALA A 101 -29.47 -15.96 12.60
CA ALA A 101 -28.18 -16.20 11.94
C ALA A 101 -27.00 -16.43 12.91
N ALA A 102 -27.17 -16.21 14.22
CA ALA A 102 -26.17 -16.57 15.23
C ALA A 102 -26.34 -18.02 15.77
N GLN A 103 -27.35 -18.77 15.33
CA GLN A 103 -27.65 -20.13 15.80
C GLN A 103 -27.10 -21.21 14.86
N LEU A 104 -26.53 -22.28 15.42
CA LEU A 104 -25.97 -23.41 14.67
C LEU A 104 -27.01 -24.14 13.79
N ALA A 105 -28.28 -24.14 14.20
CA ALA A 105 -29.38 -24.80 13.48
C ALA A 105 -30.02 -23.95 12.37
N PHE A 106 -29.54 -22.72 12.13
CA PHE A 106 -30.01 -21.87 11.04
C PHE A 106 -29.46 -22.36 9.70
N ASP A 107 -30.32 -22.48 8.70
CA ASP A 107 -29.98 -22.90 7.33
C ASP A 107 -29.40 -21.73 6.52
N ASP A 108 -28.09 -21.75 6.32
CA ASP A 108 -27.33 -20.82 5.47
C ASP A 108 -26.98 -21.44 4.10
N SER A 109 -27.67 -22.49 3.65
CA SER A 109 -27.40 -23.15 2.36
C SER A 109 -27.60 -22.25 1.13
N GLY A 110 -28.39 -21.18 1.26
CA GLY A 110 -28.57 -20.15 0.24
C GLY A 110 -27.62 -18.94 0.35
N TRP A 111 -26.69 -18.92 1.31
CA TRP A 111 -25.72 -17.83 1.48
C TRP A 111 -24.53 -17.99 0.51
N GLU A 112 -23.89 -16.88 0.15
CA GLU A 112 -22.72 -16.88 -0.73
C GLU A 112 -21.53 -17.57 -0.05
N LEU A 113 -20.89 -18.53 -0.71
CA LEU A 113 -19.66 -19.16 -0.21
C LEU A 113 -18.44 -18.38 -0.71
N LEU A 114 -17.68 -17.79 0.20
CA LEU A 114 -16.50 -16.98 -0.10
C LEU A 114 -15.30 -17.31 0.80
N ASP A 115 -14.15 -16.75 0.44
CA ASP A 115 -12.93 -16.75 1.24
C ASP A 115 -12.59 -15.29 1.58
N LEU A 116 -12.08 -15.04 2.79
CA LEU A 116 -11.59 -13.73 3.23
C LEU A 116 -10.16 -13.45 2.70
N PRO A 117 -9.66 -12.20 2.72
CA PRO A 117 -10.36 -10.96 3.06
C PRO A 117 -11.50 -10.62 2.08
N HIS A 118 -12.56 -9.98 2.58
CA HIS A 118 -13.74 -9.61 1.79
C HIS A 118 -14.20 -8.17 2.03
N ASP A 119 -14.41 -7.46 0.92
CA ASP A 119 -15.02 -6.13 0.84
C ASP A 119 -16.26 -6.24 -0.08
N TRP A 120 -17.47 -6.20 0.50
CA TRP A 120 -18.71 -6.33 -0.27
C TRP A 120 -19.07 -5.05 -1.03
N ALA A 121 -18.61 -3.88 -0.57
CA ALA A 121 -18.94 -2.59 -1.16
C ALA A 121 -18.38 -2.47 -2.59
N VAL A 122 -17.28 -3.16 -2.91
CA VAL A 122 -16.70 -3.17 -4.25
C VAL A 122 -17.64 -3.80 -5.28
N THR A 123 -18.52 -4.71 -4.85
CA THR A 123 -19.48 -5.42 -5.73
C THR A 123 -20.77 -4.63 -5.99
N LEU A 124 -21.08 -3.63 -5.18
CA LEU A 124 -22.30 -2.83 -5.31
C LEU A 124 -22.27 -1.94 -6.57
N PRO A 125 -23.39 -1.72 -7.27
CA PRO A 125 -23.44 -0.81 -8.41
C PRO A 125 -23.18 0.64 -7.97
N PHE A 126 -22.68 1.48 -8.87
CA PHE A 126 -22.56 2.92 -8.63
C PHE A 126 -23.92 3.63 -8.73
N ARG A 127 -24.19 4.64 -7.88
CA ARG A 127 -25.41 5.45 -7.92
C ARG A 127 -25.13 6.86 -8.43
N GLN A 128 -25.85 7.32 -9.47
CA GLN A 128 -25.75 8.69 -9.98
C GLN A 128 -26.46 9.74 -9.12
N GLU A 129 -27.57 9.37 -8.49
CA GLU A 129 -28.40 10.32 -7.73
C GLU A 129 -27.66 10.82 -6.47
N PRO A 130 -27.59 12.14 -6.24
CA PRO A 130 -26.98 12.69 -5.03
C PRO A 130 -27.75 12.27 -3.77
N ILE A 131 -27.06 12.21 -2.63
CA ILE A 131 -27.71 11.98 -1.32
C ILE A 131 -28.27 13.29 -0.75
N SER A 132 -27.73 14.43 -1.15
CA SER A 132 -28.29 15.76 -0.85
C SER A 132 -28.32 16.63 -2.10
N ALA A 133 -29.52 17.06 -2.51
CA ALA A 133 -29.71 18.10 -3.53
C ALA A 133 -29.57 19.54 -2.95
N THR A 134 -28.98 19.66 -1.76
CA THR A 134 -28.88 20.90 -0.98
C THR A 134 -27.51 21.01 -0.31
N ILE A 135 -26.90 22.21 -0.41
CA ILE A 135 -25.59 22.61 0.11
C ILE A 135 -24.41 22.25 -0.82
N THR A 136 -23.68 23.30 -1.24
CA THR A 136 -22.41 23.31 -2.03
C THR A 136 -22.42 22.77 -3.47
N GLU A 137 -21.34 23.08 -4.22
CA GLU A 137 -21.10 22.62 -5.62
C GLU A 137 -20.48 21.21 -5.69
N GLU A 138 -20.30 20.57 -4.53
CA GLU A 138 -19.67 19.26 -4.35
C GLU A 138 -20.70 18.27 -3.81
N ASP A 139 -20.70 17.04 -4.31
CA ASP A 139 -21.60 15.97 -3.88
C ASP A 139 -20.93 15.13 -2.78
N PRO A 140 -21.50 15.03 -1.56
CA PRO A 140 -20.97 14.18 -0.50
C PRO A 140 -20.80 12.69 -0.88
N ALA A 141 -21.57 12.17 -1.85
CA ALA A 141 -21.40 10.81 -2.35
C ALA A 141 -20.12 10.63 -3.18
N ALA A 142 -19.55 11.71 -3.72
CA ALA A 142 -18.28 11.68 -4.44
C ALA A 142 -17.11 11.31 -3.51
N ALA A 143 -17.13 11.75 -2.26
CA ALA A 143 -16.11 11.43 -1.25
C ALA A 143 -15.91 9.92 -1.10
N HIS A 144 -16.99 9.13 -1.07
CA HIS A 144 -16.94 7.67 -0.96
C HIS A 144 -17.07 6.93 -2.31
N GLY A 145 -16.96 7.65 -3.44
CA GLY A 145 -16.94 7.06 -4.78
C GLY A 145 -18.26 6.46 -5.25
N TYR A 146 -19.39 7.06 -4.85
CA TYR A 146 -20.75 6.73 -5.31
C TYR A 146 -21.22 5.28 -5.07
N LYS A 147 -20.65 4.59 -4.08
CA LYS A 147 -21.14 3.29 -3.62
C LYS A 147 -22.33 3.47 -2.66
N PRO A 148 -23.43 2.72 -2.82
CA PRO A 148 -24.63 2.85 -1.99
C PRO A 148 -24.42 2.21 -0.61
N LEU A 149 -23.78 2.95 0.29
CA LEU A 149 -23.64 2.64 1.72
C LEU A 149 -24.19 3.81 2.56
N GLY A 150 -24.41 3.54 3.85
CA GLY A 150 -24.87 4.52 4.82
C GLY A 150 -26.37 4.46 5.08
N THR A 151 -26.87 5.42 5.86
CA THR A 151 -28.26 5.49 6.34
C THR A 151 -29.33 5.54 5.24
N SER A 152 -28.96 5.90 4.00
CA SER A 152 -29.85 5.89 2.83
C SER A 152 -29.95 4.52 2.14
N PHE A 153 -29.08 3.56 2.47
CA PHE A 153 -29.02 2.21 1.89
C PHE A 153 -28.89 1.15 3.01
N PRO A 154 -29.86 1.06 3.93
CA PRO A 154 -29.78 0.17 5.09
C PRO A 154 -29.67 -1.31 4.70
N GLU A 155 -30.18 -1.72 3.54
CA GLU A 155 -30.08 -3.06 2.94
C GLU A 155 -28.75 -3.37 2.26
N HIS A 156 -27.89 -2.36 2.08
CA HIS A 156 -26.52 -2.52 1.59
C HIS A 156 -25.46 -2.34 2.69
N SER A 157 -25.84 -1.76 3.84
CA SER A 157 -24.91 -1.28 4.86
C SER A 157 -24.59 -2.29 5.97
N VAL A 158 -25.27 -3.44 6.01
CA VAL A 158 -24.98 -4.51 6.97
C VAL A 158 -24.65 -5.80 6.24
N GLY A 159 -23.60 -6.49 6.70
CA GLY A 159 -23.20 -7.79 6.19
C GLY A 159 -23.05 -8.80 7.32
N TRP A 160 -23.53 -10.03 7.10
CA TRP A 160 -23.35 -11.15 8.02
C TRP A 160 -22.42 -12.19 7.42
N TYR A 161 -21.47 -12.65 8.23
CA TYR A 161 -20.55 -13.74 7.94
C TYR A 161 -20.84 -14.91 8.89
N ARG A 162 -20.80 -16.15 8.39
CA ARG A 162 -20.96 -17.39 9.17
C ARG A 162 -19.92 -18.43 8.79
N ARG A 163 -19.32 -19.12 9.76
CA ARG A 163 -18.47 -20.31 9.55
C ARG A 163 -18.59 -21.28 10.73
N THR A 164 -18.70 -22.57 10.42
CA THR A 164 -18.63 -23.64 11.43
C THR A 164 -17.17 -23.93 11.77
N LEU A 165 -16.88 -24.10 13.05
CA LEU A 165 -15.57 -24.34 13.64
C LEU A 165 -15.59 -25.62 14.47
N GLN A 166 -14.65 -26.53 14.25
CA GLN A 166 -14.51 -27.76 15.04
C GLN A 166 -13.27 -27.66 15.94
N ILE A 167 -13.47 -27.58 17.25
CA ILE A 167 -12.39 -27.59 18.25
C ILE A 167 -12.27 -29.01 18.85
N PRO A 168 -11.09 -29.66 18.82
CA PRO A 168 -10.86 -30.96 19.46
C PRO A 168 -11.17 -30.96 20.96
N ALA A 169 -11.70 -32.07 21.49
CA ALA A 169 -11.92 -32.23 22.93
C ALA A 169 -10.64 -32.14 23.77
N GLY A 170 -9.47 -32.45 23.18
CA GLY A 170 -8.16 -32.30 23.81
C GLY A 170 -7.61 -30.88 23.87
N ASP A 171 -8.31 -29.89 23.29
CA ASP A 171 -7.96 -28.46 23.44
C ASP A 171 -8.67 -27.82 24.66
N LEU A 172 -9.51 -28.55 25.39
CA LEU A 172 -10.16 -28.06 26.61
C LEU A 172 -9.12 -27.65 27.67
N GLY A 173 -9.18 -26.39 28.11
CA GLY A 173 -8.22 -25.81 29.04
C GLY A 173 -7.03 -25.08 28.38
N LYS A 174 -6.95 -25.05 27.04
CA LYS A 174 -6.21 -24.00 26.31
C LYS A 174 -7.02 -22.70 26.32
N ARG A 175 -6.33 -21.58 26.14
CA ARG A 175 -6.96 -20.33 25.65
C ARG A 175 -7.23 -20.50 24.15
N ILE A 176 -8.45 -20.24 23.69
CA ILE A 176 -8.87 -20.28 22.28
C ILE A 176 -9.48 -18.92 21.91
N SER A 177 -8.89 -18.21 20.97
CA SER A 177 -9.36 -16.87 20.58
C SER A 177 -9.37 -16.62 19.07
N LEU A 178 -10.20 -15.67 18.65
CA LEU A 178 -10.20 -15.09 17.31
C LEU A 178 -9.39 -13.79 17.32
N VAL A 179 -8.52 -13.60 16.34
CA VAL A 179 -7.77 -12.35 16.14
C VAL A 179 -8.12 -11.80 14.77
N PHE A 180 -8.76 -10.64 14.72
CA PHE A 180 -9.09 -9.91 13.51
C PHE A 180 -8.02 -8.84 13.26
N ASP A 181 -7.45 -8.74 12.06
CA ASP A 181 -6.49 -7.66 11.74
C ASP A 181 -7.17 -6.34 11.29
N GLY A 182 -8.49 -6.40 11.05
CA GLY A 182 -9.40 -5.25 10.87
C GLY A 182 -10.72 -5.64 10.21
N VAL A 183 -11.79 -4.93 10.55
CA VAL A 183 -13.16 -5.13 10.02
C VAL A 183 -13.80 -3.75 9.85
N PHE A 184 -14.40 -3.47 8.69
CA PHE A 184 -15.07 -2.18 8.45
C PHE A 184 -16.61 -2.36 8.40
N ARG A 185 -17.37 -1.97 9.42
CA ARG A 185 -16.99 -1.59 10.80
C ARG A 185 -18.08 -2.03 11.80
N ASP A 186 -18.14 -1.45 13.01
CA ASP A 186 -19.05 -1.78 14.14
C ASP A 186 -19.56 -3.23 14.13
N CYS A 187 -18.59 -4.13 14.29
CA CYS A 187 -18.85 -5.55 14.20
C CYS A 187 -19.26 -6.14 15.54
N ILE A 188 -20.08 -7.18 15.48
CA ILE A 188 -20.53 -7.98 16.62
C ILE A 188 -20.20 -9.43 16.32
N VAL A 189 -19.34 -10.01 17.15
CA VAL A 189 -18.86 -11.40 17.01
C VAL A 189 -19.70 -12.30 17.92
N PHE A 190 -20.19 -13.39 17.34
CA PHE A 190 -21.01 -14.39 18.00
C PHE A 190 -20.33 -15.77 17.96
N CYS A 191 -20.43 -16.53 19.05
CA CYS A 191 -20.10 -17.96 19.10
C CYS A 191 -21.27 -18.72 19.73
N ASN A 192 -21.83 -19.71 19.02
CA ASN A 192 -22.99 -20.50 19.48
C ASN A 192 -24.16 -19.64 20.00
N GLY A 193 -24.43 -18.50 19.32
CA GLY A 193 -25.45 -17.53 19.70
C GLY A 193 -25.09 -16.59 20.86
N HIS A 194 -23.98 -16.80 21.57
CA HIS A 194 -23.44 -15.86 22.55
C HIS A 194 -22.72 -14.71 21.83
N ILE A 195 -23.02 -13.46 22.17
CA ILE A 195 -22.17 -12.32 21.80
C ILE A 195 -20.88 -12.43 22.63
N VAL A 196 -19.74 -12.56 21.95
CA VAL A 196 -18.41 -12.75 22.56
C VAL A 196 -17.52 -11.51 22.44
N GLY A 197 -17.75 -10.66 21.44
CA GLY A 197 -16.95 -9.44 21.23
C GLY A 197 -17.64 -8.41 20.35
N ARG A 198 -17.15 -7.17 20.41
CA ARG A 198 -17.52 -6.05 19.53
C ARG A 198 -16.29 -5.18 19.24
N ASN A 199 -16.27 -4.53 18.09
CA ASN A 199 -15.28 -3.50 17.76
C ASN A 199 -15.88 -2.47 16.77
N ALA A 200 -15.84 -1.18 17.14
CA ALA A 200 -16.35 -0.08 16.32
C ALA A 200 -15.35 0.45 15.28
N SER A 201 -14.05 0.29 15.53
CA SER A 201 -12.97 0.80 14.67
C SER A 201 -12.94 0.08 13.34
N GLY A 202 -12.94 0.84 12.25
CA GLY A 202 -12.80 0.32 10.89
C GLY A 202 -11.39 -0.20 10.55
N TYR A 203 -10.38 0.10 11.36
CA TYR A 203 -8.97 -0.06 10.98
C TYR A 203 -8.06 -0.70 12.03
N CYS A 204 -8.47 -0.75 13.29
CA CYS A 204 -7.73 -1.49 14.32
C CYS A 204 -8.16 -2.97 14.35
N GLY A 205 -7.17 -3.84 14.55
CA GLY A 205 -7.41 -5.25 14.86
C GLY A 205 -7.82 -5.44 16.33
N PHE A 206 -8.38 -6.61 16.65
CA PHE A 206 -8.83 -6.94 18.00
C PHE A 206 -8.86 -8.46 18.24
N GLU A 207 -8.71 -8.87 19.50
CA GLU A 207 -8.81 -10.27 19.95
C GLU A 207 -10.13 -10.52 20.68
N VAL A 208 -10.78 -11.66 20.41
CA VAL A 208 -12.01 -12.12 21.08
C VAL A 208 -11.78 -13.53 21.63
N ASP A 209 -12.00 -13.70 22.93
CA ASP A 209 -11.89 -15.00 23.60
C ASP A 209 -13.15 -15.85 23.37
N LEU A 210 -12.95 -17.14 23.04
CA LEU A 210 -14.02 -18.12 22.87
C LEU A 210 -14.01 -19.21 23.95
N SER A 211 -12.97 -19.27 24.79
CA SER A 211 -12.59 -20.45 25.58
C SER A 211 -13.72 -21.05 26.42
N GLU A 212 -14.56 -20.19 27.01
CA GLU A 212 -15.65 -20.57 27.93
C GLU A 212 -17.01 -20.82 27.25
N VAL A 213 -17.16 -20.55 25.96
CA VAL A 213 -18.43 -20.73 25.19
C VAL A 213 -18.33 -21.79 24.10
N LEU A 214 -17.18 -22.44 23.97
CA LEU A 214 -16.93 -23.50 23.00
C LEU A 214 -17.46 -24.85 23.50
N ASP A 215 -18.20 -25.50 22.62
CA ASP A 215 -18.65 -26.88 22.74
C ASP A 215 -17.53 -27.81 22.25
N TYR A 216 -16.53 -28.05 23.12
CA TYR A 216 -15.32 -28.83 22.79
C TYR A 216 -15.66 -30.25 22.32
N GLY A 217 -15.04 -30.67 21.22
CA GLY A 217 -15.31 -31.95 20.56
C GLY A 217 -16.51 -31.95 19.61
N LYS A 218 -17.27 -30.85 19.50
CA LYS A 218 -18.45 -30.72 18.65
C LYS A 218 -18.31 -29.57 17.63
N PRO A 219 -19.22 -29.45 16.64
CA PRO A 219 -19.32 -28.27 15.80
C PRO A 219 -19.74 -27.05 16.61
N ASN A 220 -19.06 -25.93 16.40
CA ASN A 220 -19.36 -24.61 16.94
C ASN A 220 -19.69 -23.67 15.78
N LEU A 221 -20.62 -22.74 15.95
CA LEU A 221 -20.87 -21.70 14.96
C LEU A 221 -20.19 -20.40 15.38
N ILE A 222 -19.35 -19.85 14.50
CA ILE A 222 -18.96 -18.44 14.54
C ILE A 222 -19.85 -17.67 13.56
N ALA A 223 -20.40 -16.55 14.02
CA ALA A 223 -21.06 -15.57 13.16
C ALA A 223 -20.53 -14.17 13.46
N VAL A 224 -20.49 -13.29 12.46
CA VAL A 224 -20.08 -11.89 12.60
C VAL A 224 -21.07 -11.02 11.86
N ARG A 225 -21.74 -10.11 12.58
CA ARG A 225 -22.47 -8.98 11.99
C ARG A 225 -21.48 -7.83 11.81
N VAL A 226 -21.52 -7.15 10.67
CA VAL A 226 -20.65 -6.00 10.34
C VAL A 226 -21.56 -4.87 9.86
N ASP A 227 -21.36 -3.65 10.39
CA ASP A 227 -22.23 -2.50 10.12
C ASP A 227 -21.40 -1.32 9.57
N ALA A 228 -21.57 -1.04 8.27
CA ALA A 228 -20.93 0.03 7.53
C ALA A 228 -21.88 1.23 7.29
N THR A 229 -22.89 1.42 8.16
CA THR A 229 -23.85 2.54 8.05
C THR A 229 -23.22 3.92 8.33
N LEU A 230 -22.00 3.98 8.88
CA LEU A 230 -21.25 5.20 9.19
C LEU A 230 -19.79 5.09 8.72
N GLY A 231 -19.19 6.19 8.28
CA GLY A 231 -17.76 6.26 7.92
C GLY A 231 -16.84 6.69 9.08
N GLU A 232 -15.53 6.67 8.83
CA GLU A 232 -14.47 7.29 9.66
C GLU A 232 -13.59 8.28 8.87
N GLY A 233 -13.66 8.27 7.53
CA GLY A 233 -12.91 9.13 6.62
C GLY A 233 -13.78 9.82 5.56
N TRP A 234 -13.15 10.26 4.48
CA TRP A 234 -13.78 11.00 3.36
C TRP A 234 -13.35 10.43 1.98
N PHE A 235 -13.05 9.13 1.98
CA PHE A 235 -12.55 8.33 0.85
C PHE A 235 -13.31 7.00 0.81
N TYR A 236 -13.04 6.12 -0.16
CA TYR A 236 -13.62 4.77 -0.15
C TYR A 236 -13.01 3.87 0.94
N GLU A 237 -13.81 3.56 1.97
CA GLU A 237 -13.36 2.76 3.13
C GLU A 237 -13.61 1.24 2.95
N GLY A 238 -14.49 0.88 2.00
CA GLY A 238 -15.00 -0.50 1.81
C GLY A 238 -16.00 -0.92 2.89
N ALA A 239 -16.42 -2.20 2.87
CA ALA A 239 -17.23 -2.79 3.94
C ALA A 239 -17.04 -4.31 4.05
N GLY A 240 -16.70 -4.81 5.24
CA GLY A 240 -16.52 -6.25 5.49
C GLY A 240 -15.35 -6.62 6.38
N ILE A 241 -15.05 -7.93 6.44
CA ILE A 241 -13.84 -8.47 7.07
C ILE A 241 -12.73 -8.42 6.00
N TYR A 242 -12.25 -7.21 5.74
CA TYR A 242 -11.36 -6.87 4.62
C TYR A 242 -9.87 -7.14 4.89
N ARG A 243 -9.55 -7.68 6.06
CA ARG A 243 -8.21 -8.17 6.46
C ARG A 243 -8.32 -9.57 7.03
N HIS A 244 -7.19 -10.23 7.28
CA HIS A 244 -7.16 -11.60 7.79
C HIS A 244 -7.87 -11.77 9.15
N LEU A 245 -8.37 -12.98 9.35
CA LEU A 245 -8.91 -13.48 10.60
C LEU A 245 -8.19 -14.77 10.99
N TRP A 246 -7.72 -14.85 12.23
CA TRP A 246 -6.96 -15.98 12.75
C TRP A 246 -7.68 -16.65 13.91
N LEU A 247 -7.56 -17.97 14.00
CA LEU A 247 -7.82 -18.73 15.22
C LEU A 247 -6.48 -18.95 15.95
N GLN A 248 -6.37 -18.46 17.18
CA GLN A 248 -5.21 -18.63 18.04
C GLN A 248 -5.50 -19.62 19.18
N LYS A 249 -4.50 -20.43 19.55
CA LYS A 249 -4.51 -21.29 20.73
C LYS A 249 -3.21 -21.20 21.51
N THR A 250 -3.29 -21.08 22.84
CA THR A 250 -2.14 -21.08 23.76
C THR A 250 -2.43 -21.85 25.06
N ASP A 251 -1.41 -22.17 25.85
CA ASP A 251 -1.58 -22.44 27.30
C ASP A 251 -2.20 -21.19 27.97
N PRO A 252 -2.96 -21.31 29.08
CA PRO A 252 -3.40 -20.14 29.84
C PRO A 252 -2.25 -19.23 30.32
N LEU A 253 -1.05 -19.77 30.51
CA LEU A 253 0.21 -19.03 30.69
C LEU A 253 0.88 -18.77 29.33
N HIS A 254 0.77 -17.55 28.82
CA HIS A 254 1.15 -17.20 27.46
C HIS A 254 1.73 -15.78 27.32
N LEU A 255 2.27 -15.49 26.16
CA LEU A 255 2.68 -14.17 25.69
C LEU A 255 1.49 -13.50 25.00
N PRO A 256 1.06 -12.28 25.38
CA PRO A 256 0.11 -11.50 24.56
C PRO A 256 0.67 -11.33 23.13
N GLN A 257 -0.21 -11.25 22.12
CA GLN A 257 0.20 -11.17 20.71
C GLN A 257 1.24 -10.07 20.45
N ASP A 258 0.97 -8.83 20.86
CA ASP A 258 1.93 -7.71 20.79
C ASP A 258 2.71 -7.53 22.12
N GLY A 259 2.88 -8.60 22.90
CA GLY A 259 3.45 -8.58 24.26
C GLY A 259 4.99 -8.53 24.33
N VAL A 260 5.67 -8.68 23.19
CA VAL A 260 7.13 -8.58 23.07
C VAL A 260 7.51 -7.24 22.45
N PHE A 261 8.51 -6.56 23.01
CA PHE A 261 9.06 -5.31 22.46
C PHE A 261 10.59 -5.34 22.43
N VAL A 262 11.16 -5.23 21.23
CA VAL A 262 12.60 -5.24 20.99
C VAL A 262 13.10 -3.82 20.70
N ARG A 263 14.02 -3.32 21.53
CA ARG A 263 14.68 -2.02 21.37
C ARG A 263 16.15 -2.23 21.08
N SER A 264 16.62 -1.90 19.88
CA SER A 264 18.04 -2.01 19.52
C SER A 264 18.80 -0.71 19.75
N THR A 265 19.92 -0.77 20.46
CA THR A 265 20.91 0.32 20.55
C THR A 265 22.18 -0.05 19.78
N VAL A 266 22.84 0.94 19.18
CA VAL A 266 24.12 0.80 18.47
C VAL A 266 25.14 1.73 19.14
N GLN A 267 26.32 1.22 19.46
CA GLN A 267 27.40 1.92 20.16
C GLN A 267 28.75 1.53 19.56
N GLY A 268 29.33 2.43 18.74
CA GLY A 268 30.40 2.07 17.82
C GLY A 268 29.93 0.97 16.88
N ASP A 269 30.78 -0.05 16.64
CA ASP A 269 30.45 -1.18 15.78
C ASP A 269 29.56 -2.25 16.45
N ASN A 270 29.19 -2.08 17.73
CA ASN A 270 28.44 -3.08 18.49
C ASN A 270 26.97 -2.69 18.69
N ALA A 271 26.07 -3.67 18.65
CA ALA A 271 24.66 -3.52 18.95
C ALA A 271 24.21 -4.37 20.15
N THR A 272 23.13 -3.93 20.80
CA THR A 272 22.46 -4.64 21.90
C THR A 272 20.95 -4.49 21.76
N ALA A 273 20.20 -5.57 21.98
CA ALA A 273 18.75 -5.53 22.11
C ALA A 273 18.34 -5.52 23.59
N GLN A 274 17.50 -4.56 23.99
CA GLN A 274 16.69 -4.67 25.21
C GLN A 274 15.34 -5.27 24.81
N VAL A 275 15.02 -6.44 25.36
CA VAL A 275 13.80 -7.19 25.10
C VAL A 275 12.90 -7.09 26.32
N SER A 276 11.76 -6.42 26.17
CA SER A 276 10.67 -6.43 27.14
C SER A 276 9.67 -7.51 26.73
N THR A 277 9.27 -8.38 27.66
CA THR A 277 8.33 -9.48 27.41
C THR A 277 7.24 -9.50 28.46
N GLU A 278 5.99 -9.35 28.05
CA GLU A 278 4.82 -9.61 28.88
C GLU A 278 4.49 -11.11 28.91
N VAL A 279 4.31 -11.67 30.11
CA VAL A 279 3.80 -13.02 30.34
C VAL A 279 2.49 -12.91 31.12
N ARG A 280 1.39 -13.39 30.53
CA ARG A 280 0.03 -13.35 31.09
C ARG A 280 -0.37 -14.74 31.58
N ASN A 281 -1.06 -14.83 32.71
CA ASN A 281 -1.66 -16.08 33.21
C ASN A 281 -3.18 -15.94 33.34
N ASP A 282 -3.92 -16.41 32.33
CA ASP A 282 -5.39 -16.54 32.39
C ASP A 282 -5.85 -17.80 33.15
N GLY A 283 -4.92 -18.62 33.63
CA GLY A 283 -5.21 -19.82 34.42
C GLY A 283 -5.64 -19.51 35.86
N THR A 284 -6.33 -20.46 36.49
CA THR A 284 -6.91 -20.30 37.85
C THR A 284 -5.90 -20.45 39.00
N ALA A 285 -4.65 -20.85 38.71
CA ALA A 285 -3.60 -21.06 39.71
C ALA A 285 -2.31 -20.29 39.34
N PRO A 286 -1.50 -19.83 40.33
CA PRO A 286 -0.19 -19.24 40.06
C PRO A 286 0.72 -20.22 39.31
N ARG A 287 1.48 -19.72 38.33
CA ARG A 287 2.44 -20.51 37.55
C ARG A 287 3.84 -19.98 37.76
N HIS A 288 4.80 -20.87 37.98
CA HIS A 288 6.22 -20.55 37.94
C HIS A 288 6.75 -20.73 36.50
N CYS A 289 7.49 -19.75 35.99
CA CYS A 289 8.05 -19.81 34.64
C CYS A 289 9.32 -18.97 34.46
N ALA A 290 10.05 -19.23 33.37
CA ALA A 290 11.13 -18.37 32.89
C ALA A 290 10.93 -18.06 31.40
N VAL A 291 11.41 -16.89 30.95
CA VAL A 291 11.39 -16.47 29.54
C VAL A 291 12.73 -16.79 28.90
N GLN A 292 12.71 -17.47 27.76
CA GLN A 292 13.87 -17.69 26.90
C GLN A 292 13.73 -16.85 25.63
N ALA A 293 14.68 -15.93 25.44
CA ALA A 293 14.86 -15.13 24.24
C ALA A 293 16.02 -15.71 23.39
N ARG A 294 15.80 -15.88 22.09
CA ARG A 294 16.80 -16.41 21.15
C ARG A 294 16.78 -15.60 19.85
N VAL A 295 17.89 -14.93 19.54
CA VAL A 295 18.02 -14.06 18.36
C VAL A 295 18.73 -14.82 17.23
N THR A 296 18.06 -14.88 16.09
CA THR A 296 18.56 -15.41 14.82
C THR A 296 18.86 -14.26 13.88
N ALA A 297 20.02 -14.29 13.23
CA ALA A 297 20.48 -13.29 12.27
C ALA A 297 19.87 -13.49 10.87
N PRO A 298 19.98 -12.50 9.96
CA PRO A 298 19.49 -12.59 8.58
C PRO A 298 20.01 -13.81 7.79
N ASP A 299 21.18 -14.35 8.17
CA ASP A 299 21.79 -15.55 7.57
C ASP A 299 21.34 -16.89 8.19
N GLY A 300 20.35 -16.85 9.09
CA GLY A 300 19.80 -18.02 9.77
C GLY A 300 20.61 -18.53 10.96
N ARG A 301 21.76 -17.93 11.31
CA ARG A 301 22.53 -18.32 12.50
C ARG A 301 21.92 -17.72 13.78
N VAL A 302 21.84 -18.53 14.84
CA VAL A 302 21.57 -18.02 16.18
C VAL A 302 22.81 -17.26 16.67
N VAL A 303 22.66 -15.95 16.88
CA VAL A 303 23.77 -15.05 17.28
C VAL A 303 23.76 -14.70 18.76
N ALA A 304 22.60 -14.75 19.43
CA ALA A 304 22.49 -14.49 20.85
C ALA A 304 21.33 -15.26 21.49
N GLN A 305 21.44 -15.55 22.79
CA GLN A 305 20.38 -16.22 23.55
C GLN A 305 20.46 -15.80 25.03
N ALA A 306 19.32 -15.60 25.68
CA ALA A 306 19.20 -15.28 27.09
C ALA A 306 18.04 -16.05 27.73
N VAL A 307 18.15 -16.35 29.02
CA VAL A 307 17.08 -16.93 29.84
C VAL A 307 16.91 -16.05 31.08
N SER A 308 15.68 -15.75 31.47
CA SER A 308 15.39 -14.93 32.65
C SER A 308 15.63 -15.70 33.95
N ALA A 309 15.67 -15.00 35.07
CA ALA A 309 15.34 -15.63 36.34
C ALA A 309 13.90 -16.17 36.31
N ALA A 310 13.60 -17.18 37.13
CA ALA A 310 12.24 -17.67 37.26
C ALA A 310 11.35 -16.62 37.96
N VAL A 311 10.15 -16.42 37.44
CA VAL A 311 9.11 -15.53 37.98
C VAL A 311 7.84 -16.32 38.28
N THR A 312 6.96 -15.74 39.11
CA THR A 312 5.66 -16.32 39.45
C THR A 312 4.56 -15.42 38.91
N VAL A 313 3.74 -15.91 37.98
CA VAL A 313 2.61 -15.15 37.42
C VAL A 313 1.33 -15.63 38.08
N ALA A 314 0.68 -14.75 38.84
CA ALA A 314 -0.58 -15.05 39.51
C ALA A 314 -1.78 -15.03 38.55
N PRO A 315 -2.91 -15.67 38.89
CA PRO A 315 -4.13 -15.67 38.07
C PRO A 315 -4.60 -14.26 37.70
N GLY A 316 -4.94 -14.07 36.42
CA GLY A 316 -5.40 -12.80 35.86
C GLY A 316 -4.35 -11.67 35.88
N GLN A 317 -3.06 -11.97 36.09
CA GLN A 317 -1.98 -10.98 36.09
C GLN A 317 -1.10 -11.09 34.84
N VAL A 318 -0.43 -9.97 34.52
CA VAL A 318 0.64 -9.88 33.52
C VAL A 318 1.93 -9.50 34.24
N GLN A 319 2.98 -10.29 34.06
CA GLN A 319 4.33 -9.99 34.53
C GLN A 319 5.20 -9.53 33.36
N VAL A 320 5.88 -8.40 33.50
CA VAL A 320 6.91 -7.96 32.53
C VAL A 320 8.25 -8.57 32.93
N VAL A 321 8.97 -9.10 31.94
CA VAL A 321 10.32 -9.64 32.06
C VAL A 321 11.23 -8.87 31.09
N GLU A 322 12.21 -8.16 31.62
CA GLU A 322 13.22 -7.45 30.82
C GLU A 322 14.48 -8.31 30.66
N GLN A 323 15.03 -8.39 29.45
CA GLN A 323 16.29 -9.07 29.14
C GLN A 323 17.18 -8.17 28.28
N THR A 324 18.48 -8.14 28.57
CA THR A 324 19.48 -7.46 27.72
C THR A 324 20.26 -8.50 26.94
N VAL A 325 20.24 -8.41 25.62
CA VAL A 325 20.80 -9.40 24.69
C VAL A 325 21.87 -8.72 23.81
N PRO A 326 23.17 -8.97 24.05
CA PRO A 326 24.22 -8.40 23.21
C PRO A 326 24.20 -9.07 21.84
N LEU A 327 24.25 -8.27 20.76
CA LEU A 327 24.24 -8.75 19.38
C LEU A 327 25.65 -8.73 18.74
N GLY A 328 26.60 -8.01 19.35
CA GLY A 328 27.93 -7.80 18.79
C GLY A 328 27.87 -6.94 17.53
N GLN A 329 28.70 -7.25 16.53
CA GLN A 329 28.69 -6.58 15.22
C GLN A 329 27.47 -6.99 14.40
N ALA A 330 26.35 -6.29 14.61
CA ALA A 330 25.10 -6.52 13.91
C ALA A 330 25.11 -5.86 12.52
N ALA A 331 24.78 -6.63 11.48
CA ALA A 331 24.41 -6.08 10.18
C ALA A 331 23.17 -5.18 10.34
N LEU A 332 23.25 -3.93 9.85
CA LEU A 332 22.21 -2.91 10.05
C LEU A 332 21.11 -2.96 8.98
N TRP A 333 19.89 -2.66 9.38
CA TRP A 333 18.76 -2.45 8.47
C TRP A 333 18.91 -1.09 7.77
N SER A 334 18.65 -1.06 6.47
CA SER A 334 18.54 0.15 5.65
C SER A 334 17.53 -0.05 4.52
N ILE A 335 17.22 1.00 3.76
CA ILE A 335 16.34 0.90 2.58
C ILE A 335 16.96 0.07 1.45
N ASP A 336 18.28 -0.02 1.36
CA ASP A 336 18.99 -0.78 0.31
C ASP A 336 19.40 -2.17 0.81
N THR A 337 19.62 -2.31 2.11
CA THR A 337 19.97 -3.56 2.81
C THR A 337 19.03 -3.80 3.99
N PRO A 338 17.79 -4.26 3.77
CA PRO A 338 16.81 -4.51 4.83
C PRO A 338 17.15 -5.77 5.66
N GLN A 339 18.18 -5.68 6.49
CA GLN A 339 18.63 -6.76 7.37
C GLN A 339 17.64 -6.99 8.51
N LEU A 340 16.97 -8.15 8.51
CA LEU A 340 15.97 -8.53 9.52
C LEU A 340 16.46 -9.69 10.38
N TYR A 341 16.39 -9.49 11.69
CA TYR A 341 16.61 -10.49 12.72
C TYR A 341 15.26 -11.08 13.15
N SER A 342 15.32 -12.30 13.69
CA SER A 342 14.18 -13.00 14.27
C SER A 342 14.45 -13.27 15.75
N LEU A 343 13.66 -12.66 16.63
CA LEU A 343 13.63 -13.02 18.04
C LEU A 343 12.58 -14.11 18.24
N THR A 344 13.01 -15.32 18.59
CA THR A 344 12.13 -16.32 19.21
C THR A 344 12.04 -16.04 20.70
N THR A 345 10.82 -15.79 21.20
CA THR A 345 10.51 -15.67 22.63
C THR A 345 9.65 -16.85 23.05
N SER A 346 10.01 -17.52 24.14
CA SER A 346 9.27 -18.69 24.65
C SER A 346 9.17 -18.67 26.17
N VAL A 347 8.01 -19.08 26.69
CA VAL A 347 7.73 -19.19 28.13
C VAL A 347 7.88 -20.65 28.54
N HIS A 348 8.72 -20.91 29.54
CA HIS A 348 8.99 -22.25 30.04
C HIS A 348 8.45 -22.42 31.45
N SER A 349 7.60 -23.44 31.66
CA SER A 349 7.04 -23.83 32.96
C SER A 349 7.29 -25.33 33.16
N ASP A 350 7.64 -25.76 34.38
CA ASP A 350 8.01 -27.14 34.71
C ASP A 350 9.05 -27.79 33.75
N GLY A 351 9.99 -26.97 33.26
CA GLY A 351 11.07 -27.40 32.35
C GLY A 351 10.64 -27.61 30.88
N LYS A 352 9.45 -27.14 30.49
CA LYS A 352 8.90 -27.26 29.12
C LYS A 352 8.41 -25.92 28.60
N ALA A 353 8.57 -25.66 27.31
CA ALA A 353 7.89 -24.54 26.65
C ALA A 353 6.37 -24.75 26.70
N VAL A 354 5.63 -23.75 27.18
CA VAL A 354 4.16 -23.73 27.24
C VAL A 354 3.53 -22.72 26.27
N ASP A 355 4.32 -21.76 25.80
CA ASP A 355 3.97 -20.87 24.69
C ASP A 355 5.24 -20.33 24.01
N ALA A 356 5.14 -19.97 22.73
CA ALA A 356 6.24 -19.40 21.95
C ALA A 356 5.74 -18.57 20.74
N LEU A 357 6.42 -17.45 20.47
CA LEU A 357 6.21 -16.63 19.29
C LEU A 357 7.54 -16.16 18.67
N VAL A 358 7.47 -15.65 17.44
CA VAL A 358 8.62 -15.10 16.72
C VAL A 358 8.32 -13.65 16.37
N THR A 359 9.14 -12.71 16.87
CA THR A 359 9.07 -11.28 16.55
C THR A 359 10.19 -10.91 15.58
N PRO A 360 9.88 -10.47 14.34
CA PRO A 360 10.85 -9.84 13.45
C PRO A 360 11.31 -8.48 14.00
N PHE A 361 12.58 -8.11 13.80
CA PHE A 361 13.08 -6.76 14.09
C PHE A 361 14.29 -6.39 13.23
N GLY A 362 14.58 -5.09 13.08
CA GLY A 362 15.78 -4.59 12.40
C GLY A 362 16.65 -3.75 13.34
N VAL A 363 17.97 -3.89 13.26
CA VAL A 363 18.92 -3.06 14.02
C VAL A 363 19.31 -1.85 13.18
N ARG A 364 18.93 -0.63 13.58
CA ARG A 364 19.30 0.62 12.88
C ARG A 364 19.10 1.84 13.79
N THR A 365 19.65 3.00 13.41
CA THR A 365 19.25 4.30 13.98
C THR A 365 18.52 5.13 12.95
N ALA A 366 17.44 5.80 13.37
CA ALA A 366 16.67 6.74 12.56
C ALA A 366 16.43 7.99 13.41
N VAL A 367 16.88 9.15 12.92
CA VAL A 367 16.85 10.40 13.69
C VAL A 367 16.33 11.52 12.80
N PHE A 368 15.38 12.29 13.32
CA PHE A 368 14.98 13.57 12.74
C PHE A 368 15.83 14.67 13.39
N ASP A 369 16.76 15.21 12.63
CA ASP A 369 17.71 16.25 13.02
C ASP A 369 17.22 17.58 12.44
N ALA A 370 16.96 18.57 13.31
CA ALA A 370 16.36 19.84 12.90
C ALA A 370 17.21 20.65 11.92
N GLN A 371 18.51 20.36 11.79
CA GLN A 371 19.44 21.07 10.91
C GLN A 371 19.90 20.21 9.70
N ARG A 372 19.78 18.88 9.81
CA ARG A 372 20.27 17.92 8.79
C ARG A 372 19.17 17.06 8.15
N GLY A 373 17.91 17.27 8.52
CA GLY A 373 16.78 16.50 8.00
C GLY A 373 16.70 15.11 8.62
N PHE A 374 16.37 14.09 7.83
CA PHE A 374 16.32 12.71 8.32
C PHE A 374 17.69 12.02 8.18
N LEU A 375 18.10 11.30 9.22
CA LEU A 375 19.36 10.57 9.30
C LEU A 375 19.07 9.07 9.49
N LEU A 376 19.54 8.24 8.57
CA LEU A 376 19.55 6.78 8.68
C LEU A 376 20.97 6.31 9.00
N ASN A 377 21.16 5.57 10.11
CA ASN A 377 22.46 5.05 10.54
C ASN A 377 23.56 6.15 10.60
N GLY A 378 23.16 7.38 10.94
CA GLY A 378 24.02 8.58 11.01
C GLY A 378 24.17 9.39 9.71
N ALA A 379 23.86 8.78 8.56
CA ALA A 379 23.96 9.41 7.24
C ALA A 379 22.66 10.15 6.84
N PRO A 380 22.73 11.37 6.25
CA PRO A 380 21.55 12.06 5.75
C PRO A 380 20.86 11.31 4.61
N LEU A 381 19.53 11.25 4.65
CA LEU A 381 18.70 10.60 3.64
C LEU A 381 17.38 11.36 3.50
N LYS A 382 17.01 11.76 2.28
CA LYS A 382 15.71 12.39 2.01
C LYS A 382 14.59 11.35 2.03
N LEU A 383 13.49 11.67 2.69
CA LEU A 383 12.25 10.89 2.59
C LEU A 383 11.57 11.20 1.26
N HIS A 384 11.56 10.19 0.37
CA HIS A 384 10.86 10.16 -0.91
C HIS A 384 9.54 9.43 -0.69
N GLY A 385 8.57 10.15 -0.12
CA GLY A 385 7.37 9.59 0.46
C GLY A 385 6.16 9.59 -0.47
N THR A 386 5.20 8.70 -0.19
CA THR A 386 3.86 8.71 -0.78
C THR A 386 2.79 8.53 0.28
N ASN A 387 1.71 9.30 0.19
CA ASN A 387 0.45 9.08 0.89
C ASN A 387 -0.38 8.07 0.09
N ASN A 388 -1.00 7.10 0.76
CA ASN A 388 -1.66 5.98 0.11
C ASN A 388 -2.87 5.45 0.90
N HIS A 389 -4.06 5.50 0.30
CA HIS A 389 -5.24 4.79 0.79
C HIS A 389 -5.17 3.28 0.47
N GLN A 390 -5.98 2.52 1.22
CA GLN A 390 -5.90 1.06 1.30
C GLN A 390 -6.70 0.29 0.23
N ASP A 391 -7.22 0.93 -0.82
CA ASP A 391 -7.97 0.25 -1.90
C ASP A 391 -7.15 0.02 -3.19
N HIS A 392 -7.66 -0.85 -4.06
CA HIS A 392 -7.15 -1.08 -5.41
C HIS A 392 -8.29 -1.51 -6.36
N ALA A 393 -8.18 -1.18 -7.65
CA ALA A 393 -9.19 -1.54 -8.65
C ALA A 393 -9.45 -3.06 -8.69
N GLY A 394 -10.69 -3.48 -8.90
CA GLY A 394 -11.08 -4.88 -8.93
C GLY A 394 -11.26 -5.55 -7.57
N VAL A 395 -10.61 -5.09 -6.49
CA VAL A 395 -10.67 -5.71 -5.15
C VAL A 395 -11.20 -4.82 -4.03
N GLY A 396 -11.19 -3.50 -4.19
CA GLY A 396 -11.58 -2.58 -3.12
C GLY A 396 -10.55 -2.60 -2.01
N THR A 397 -10.96 -2.54 -0.75
CA THR A 397 -10.02 -2.54 0.41
C THR A 397 -9.53 -3.93 0.82
N ALA A 398 -10.15 -5.01 0.32
CA ALA A 398 -9.72 -6.39 0.54
C ALA A 398 -8.52 -6.78 -0.34
N ILE A 399 -7.36 -6.16 -0.09
CA ILE A 399 -6.11 -6.36 -0.86
C ILE A 399 -5.32 -7.58 -0.33
N PRO A 400 -5.03 -8.60 -1.17
CA PRO A 400 -4.17 -9.71 -0.78
C PRO A 400 -2.68 -9.34 -0.65
N ASP A 401 -1.94 -10.05 0.20
CA ASP A 401 -0.51 -9.82 0.54
C ASP A 401 0.38 -9.57 -0.69
N SER A 402 0.24 -10.39 -1.72
CA SER A 402 1.04 -10.31 -2.95
C SER A 402 0.72 -9.09 -3.81
N LEU A 403 -0.48 -8.52 -3.66
CA LEU A 403 -0.89 -7.27 -4.31
C LEU A 403 -0.43 -6.05 -3.49
N HIS A 404 -0.41 -6.12 -2.16
CA HIS A 404 0.32 -5.15 -1.33
C HIS A 404 1.81 -5.13 -1.70
N GLU A 405 2.47 -6.29 -1.85
CA GLU A 405 3.87 -6.36 -2.30
C GLU A 405 4.05 -5.75 -3.69
N TRP A 406 3.17 -6.10 -4.63
CA TRP A 406 3.20 -5.55 -5.98
C TRP A 406 3.05 -4.02 -5.99
N ARG A 407 2.12 -3.46 -5.20
CA ARG A 407 1.93 -2.01 -5.06
C ARG A 407 3.18 -1.33 -4.50
N LEU A 408 3.75 -1.85 -3.40
CA LEU A 408 4.99 -1.33 -2.80
C LEU A 408 6.17 -1.38 -3.79
N ARG A 409 6.25 -2.42 -4.62
CA ARG A 409 7.28 -2.54 -5.68
C ARG A 409 7.10 -1.50 -6.79
N GLN A 410 5.88 -1.12 -7.16
CA GLN A 410 5.68 -0.02 -8.14
C GLN A 410 6.20 1.30 -7.57
N LEU A 411 5.84 1.63 -6.32
CA LEU A 411 6.33 2.82 -5.62
C LEU A 411 7.86 2.84 -5.53
N LYS A 412 8.49 1.73 -5.10
CA LYS A 412 9.95 1.65 -5.00
C LYS A 412 10.64 1.73 -6.37
N SER A 413 10.02 1.27 -7.46
CA SER A 413 10.53 1.47 -8.83
C SER A 413 10.42 2.92 -9.34
N MET A 414 9.68 3.79 -8.64
CA MET A 414 9.70 5.24 -8.83
C MET A 414 10.81 5.94 -8.02
N GLY A 415 11.56 5.21 -7.19
CA GLY A 415 12.51 5.80 -6.23
C GLY A 415 11.90 6.22 -4.90
N CYS A 416 10.64 5.85 -4.61
CA CYS A 416 10.10 5.99 -3.25
C CYS A 416 10.90 5.17 -2.25
N ASN A 417 11.11 5.74 -1.07
CA ASN A 417 11.70 5.07 0.08
C ASN A 417 10.83 5.15 1.34
N ALA A 418 9.68 5.84 1.29
CA ALA A 418 8.75 5.98 2.40
C ALA A 418 7.27 5.92 1.98
N TYR A 419 6.43 5.49 2.92
CA TYR A 419 4.99 5.31 2.81
C TYR A 419 4.32 5.96 4.03
N ARG A 420 3.24 6.72 3.85
CA ARG A 420 2.35 7.17 4.94
C ARG A 420 1.00 6.48 4.79
N SER A 421 0.50 5.88 5.88
CA SER A 421 -0.78 5.19 5.92
C SER A 421 -1.95 6.17 6.07
N SER A 422 -2.13 7.04 5.07
CA SER A 422 -3.22 8.03 5.03
C SER A 422 -4.58 7.33 5.01
N HIS A 423 -5.44 7.45 6.02
CA HIS A 423 -5.27 8.15 7.31
C HIS A 423 -5.62 7.25 8.48
N ASN A 424 -5.08 6.03 8.46
CA ASN A 424 -5.50 4.93 9.30
C ASN A 424 -4.35 3.93 9.57
N PRO A 425 -4.45 3.13 10.66
CA PRO A 425 -3.48 2.09 10.96
C PRO A 425 -3.33 1.09 9.81
N ALA A 426 -2.07 0.74 9.51
CA ALA A 426 -1.69 -0.18 8.44
C ALA A 426 -2.15 -1.63 8.69
N THR A 427 -2.10 -2.49 7.66
CA THR A 427 -2.19 -3.94 7.85
C THR A 427 -0.85 -4.48 8.40
N PRO A 428 -0.85 -5.55 9.23
CA PRO A 428 0.39 -6.20 9.65
C PRO A 428 1.27 -6.64 8.46
N GLU A 429 0.64 -7.10 7.38
CA GLU A 429 1.29 -7.59 6.16
C GLU A 429 2.01 -6.44 5.43
N LEU A 430 1.40 -5.27 5.36
CA LEU A 430 1.98 -4.07 4.75
C LEU A 430 3.22 -3.61 5.53
N LEU A 431 3.18 -3.63 6.87
CA LEU A 431 4.35 -3.31 7.71
C LEU A 431 5.47 -4.34 7.51
N ALA A 432 5.14 -5.64 7.55
CA ALA A 432 6.10 -6.72 7.30
C ALA A 432 6.70 -6.69 5.88
N LEU A 433 5.94 -6.23 4.87
CA LEU A 433 6.43 -6.01 3.52
C LEU A 433 7.35 -4.79 3.43
N CYS A 434 7.00 -3.67 4.06
CA CYS A 434 7.87 -2.49 4.14
C CYS A 434 9.21 -2.81 4.82
N ASP A 435 9.20 -3.61 5.89
CA ASP A 435 10.40 -4.12 6.55
C ASP A 435 11.30 -4.92 5.61
N ARG A 436 10.71 -5.87 4.86
CA ARG A 436 11.43 -6.78 3.94
C ARG A 436 11.89 -6.09 2.65
N LEU A 437 11.14 -5.10 2.17
CA LEU A 437 11.46 -4.36 0.94
C LEU A 437 12.38 -3.16 1.18
N GLY A 438 12.62 -2.76 2.43
CA GLY A 438 13.37 -1.55 2.73
C GLY A 438 12.61 -0.30 2.33
N MET A 439 11.43 -0.11 2.93
CA MET A 439 10.57 1.06 2.82
C MET A 439 10.27 1.58 4.24
N PHE A 440 10.36 2.89 4.47
CA PHE A 440 9.92 3.50 5.71
C PHE A 440 8.39 3.62 5.79
N VAL A 441 7.86 3.65 7.00
CA VAL A 441 6.44 3.89 7.27
C VAL A 441 6.27 5.04 8.26
N ILE A 442 5.36 5.97 7.94
CA ILE A 442 4.66 6.80 8.92
C ILE A 442 3.31 6.13 9.16
N GLU A 443 3.07 5.65 10.38
CA GLU A 443 1.83 4.97 10.75
C GLU A 443 0.91 5.95 11.48
N GLU A 444 -0.34 6.06 11.04
CA GLU A 444 -1.26 7.15 11.42
C GLU A 444 -2.55 6.66 12.06
N THR A 445 -2.95 7.27 13.17
CA THR A 445 -4.25 7.00 13.80
C THR A 445 -5.39 7.73 13.08
N ARG A 446 -6.57 7.10 13.02
CA ARG A 446 -7.78 7.70 12.45
C ARG A 446 -8.48 8.67 13.40
N ARG A 447 -8.33 8.52 14.72
CA ARG A 447 -9.07 9.31 15.73
C ARG A 447 -8.16 10.19 16.59
N MET A 448 -8.29 11.51 16.44
CA MET A 448 -7.73 12.49 17.39
C MET A 448 -8.66 12.65 18.60
N SER A 449 -8.58 11.74 19.57
CA SER A 449 -9.41 11.75 20.78
C SER A 449 -8.66 11.18 22.00
N THR A 450 -9.24 11.34 23.19
CA THR A 450 -8.78 10.74 24.45
C THR A 450 -9.84 9.87 25.13
N ASP A 451 -10.90 9.50 24.41
CA ASP A 451 -11.87 8.50 24.88
C ASP A 451 -11.23 7.10 24.94
N PRO A 452 -11.75 6.15 25.76
CA PRO A 452 -11.10 4.85 25.97
C PRO A 452 -10.94 4.00 24.71
N GLU A 453 -11.82 4.18 23.72
CA GLU A 453 -11.81 3.42 22.47
C GLU A 453 -10.74 3.97 21.53
N ALA A 454 -10.74 5.29 21.26
CA ALA A 454 -9.70 5.94 20.47
C ALA A 454 -8.29 5.78 21.06
N MET A 455 -8.17 5.76 22.40
CA MET A 455 -6.91 5.46 23.07
C MET A 455 -6.53 3.98 22.93
N GLY A 456 -7.49 3.05 22.94
CA GLY A 456 -7.26 1.63 22.67
C GLY A 456 -6.84 1.35 21.22
N GLU A 457 -7.41 2.08 20.26
CA GLU A 457 -7.01 2.08 18.85
C GLU A 457 -5.55 2.56 18.68
N LEU A 458 -5.20 3.70 19.28
CA LEU A 458 -3.84 4.23 19.31
C LEU A 458 -2.86 3.26 19.98
N GLU A 459 -3.27 2.61 21.08
CA GLU A 459 -2.48 1.60 21.77
C GLU A 459 -2.23 0.37 20.88
N THR A 460 -3.25 -0.10 20.17
CA THR A 460 -3.16 -1.25 19.26
C THR A 460 -2.20 -0.97 18.11
N MET A 461 -2.34 0.19 17.44
CA MET A 461 -1.44 0.61 16.37
C MET A 461 0.03 0.62 16.82
N VAL A 462 0.33 1.29 17.94
CA VAL A 462 1.71 1.42 18.43
C VAL A 462 2.27 0.09 18.93
N ARG A 463 1.47 -0.73 19.63
CA ARG A 463 1.96 -2.00 20.20
C ARG A 463 2.31 -3.03 19.13
N ARG A 464 1.55 -3.07 18.03
CA ARG A 464 1.88 -3.82 16.81
C ARG A 464 3.11 -3.25 16.12
N GLY A 465 3.05 -1.98 15.69
CA GLY A 465 4.06 -1.39 14.81
C GLY A 465 5.46 -1.21 15.43
N ARG A 466 5.58 -1.13 16.77
CA ARG A 466 6.84 -0.80 17.47
C ARG A 466 8.03 -1.74 17.25
N ASN A 467 7.82 -2.99 16.81
CA ASN A 467 8.92 -3.91 16.47
C ASN A 467 9.39 -3.78 15.02
N HIS A 468 8.52 -3.32 14.12
CA HIS A 468 8.81 -3.16 12.70
C HIS A 468 9.86 -2.05 12.48
N PRO A 469 11.01 -2.32 11.83
CA PRO A 469 11.94 -1.27 11.46
C PRO A 469 11.31 -0.22 10.51
N SER A 470 10.43 -0.56 9.57
CA SER A 470 9.83 0.40 8.62
C SER A 470 9.26 1.66 9.29
N VAL A 471 8.35 1.49 10.26
CA VAL A 471 8.32 2.16 11.58
C VAL A 471 9.26 3.37 11.82
N ILE A 472 8.99 4.60 11.34
CA ILE A 472 9.78 5.80 11.72
C ILE A 472 9.04 6.93 12.45
N LEU A 473 7.73 7.11 12.26
CA LEU A 473 6.95 8.14 12.94
C LEU A 473 5.55 7.64 13.30
N TRP A 474 5.06 8.10 14.45
CA TRP A 474 3.68 7.91 14.91
C TRP A 474 2.87 9.18 14.65
N SER A 475 2.00 9.18 13.64
CA SER A 475 1.14 10.31 13.34
C SER A 475 -0.15 10.28 14.16
N LEU A 476 -0.44 11.38 14.84
CA LEU A 476 -1.52 11.51 15.83
C LEU A 476 -2.79 12.16 15.26
N GLY A 477 -2.83 12.42 13.95
CA GLY A 477 -4.00 12.93 13.21
C GLY A 477 -3.62 13.70 11.94
N ASN A 478 -4.64 14.06 11.16
CA ASN A 478 -4.51 14.79 9.89
C ASN A 478 -5.54 15.93 9.79
N GLU A 479 -5.09 17.15 9.51
CA GLU A 479 -5.87 18.38 9.22
C GLU A 479 -7.02 18.74 10.19
N GLU A 480 -7.07 18.09 11.36
CA GLU A 480 -8.16 18.18 12.32
C GLU A 480 -8.57 19.63 12.65
N PRO A 481 -9.88 19.95 12.73
CA PRO A 481 -10.36 21.30 13.02
C PRO A 481 -9.88 21.88 14.36
N GLN A 482 -9.38 21.03 15.27
CA GLN A 482 -8.83 21.43 16.56
C GLN A 482 -7.31 21.62 16.57
N GLN A 483 -6.58 21.33 15.47
CA GLN A 483 -5.11 21.31 15.45
C GLN A 483 -4.46 22.61 15.94
N VAL A 484 -5.10 23.77 15.72
CA VAL A 484 -4.58 25.10 16.10
C VAL A 484 -4.99 25.56 17.52
N THR A 485 -5.80 24.77 18.24
CA THR A 485 -6.40 25.19 19.53
C THR A 485 -5.68 24.57 20.72
N GLU A 486 -5.74 25.23 21.88
CA GLU A 486 -5.27 24.63 23.13
C GLU A 486 -5.98 23.29 23.45
N ARG A 487 -7.23 23.12 22.99
CA ARG A 487 -7.99 21.88 23.18
C ARG A 487 -7.34 20.76 22.38
N GLY A 488 -6.97 21.04 21.12
CA GLY A 488 -6.20 20.12 20.30
C GLY A 488 -4.83 19.79 20.90
N ALA A 489 -4.10 20.82 21.36
CA ALA A 489 -2.83 20.66 22.07
C ALA A 489 -2.95 19.72 23.29
N ARG A 490 -3.99 19.89 24.14
CA ARG A 490 -4.24 19.01 25.29
C ARG A 490 -4.60 17.57 24.89
N ILE A 491 -5.37 17.37 23.82
CA ILE A 491 -5.70 16.03 23.29
C ILE A 491 -4.42 15.34 22.80
N VAL A 492 -3.68 15.97 21.89
CA VAL A 492 -2.47 15.37 21.31
C VAL A 492 -1.36 15.20 22.36
N SER A 493 -1.28 16.07 23.36
CA SER A 493 -0.34 15.89 24.49
C SER A 493 -0.61 14.59 25.25
N ARG A 494 -1.88 14.22 25.43
CA ARG A 494 -2.28 12.96 26.09
C ARG A 494 -2.04 11.74 25.20
N MET A 495 -2.31 11.87 23.90
CA MET A 495 -2.00 10.83 22.91
C MET A 495 -0.49 10.56 22.84
N GLN A 496 0.34 11.61 22.67
CA GLN A 496 1.80 11.54 22.70
C GLN A 496 2.33 10.94 24.01
N GLN A 497 1.77 11.35 25.17
CA GLN A 497 2.14 10.76 26.46
C GLN A 497 1.92 9.25 26.46
N ARG A 498 0.83 8.75 25.82
CA ARG A 498 0.59 7.31 25.72
C ARG A 498 1.54 6.64 24.74
N VAL A 499 1.79 7.21 23.56
CA VAL A 499 2.79 6.67 22.62
C VAL A 499 4.16 6.51 23.28
N ARG A 500 4.67 7.55 23.95
CA ARG A 500 5.96 7.51 24.66
C ARG A 500 6.04 6.48 25.80
N GLN A 501 4.92 5.95 26.30
CA GLN A 501 4.88 4.83 27.26
C GLN A 501 4.99 3.46 26.58
N LEU A 502 4.49 3.32 25.36
CA LEU A 502 4.42 2.06 24.60
C LEU A 502 5.67 1.85 23.73
N ASP A 503 6.14 2.94 23.15
CA ASP A 503 7.34 3.05 22.31
C ASP A 503 8.02 4.42 22.56
N PRO A 504 9.10 4.48 23.37
CA PRO A 504 9.91 5.67 23.55
C PRO A 504 11.00 5.85 22.47
N THR A 505 11.03 5.00 21.42
CA THR A 505 12.13 4.96 20.44
C THR A 505 11.84 5.69 19.11
N ARG A 506 10.59 6.10 18.88
CA ARG A 506 10.16 6.82 17.67
C ARG A 506 9.50 8.16 18.03
N PRO A 507 9.70 9.24 17.26
CA PRO A 507 9.02 10.51 17.49
C PRO A 507 7.53 10.43 17.12
N THR A 508 6.73 11.31 17.73
CA THR A 508 5.35 11.59 17.30
C THR A 508 5.29 12.74 16.31
N THR A 509 4.30 12.72 15.44
CA THR A 509 4.03 13.75 14.44
C THR A 509 2.53 14.02 14.30
N PHE A 510 2.19 15.04 13.51
CA PHE A 510 0.84 15.36 13.09
C PHE A 510 0.92 15.98 11.69
N ALA A 511 -0.03 15.67 10.83
CA ALA A 511 -0.12 16.24 9.49
C ALA A 511 -1.02 17.49 9.51
N MET A 512 -0.43 18.67 9.31
CA MET A 512 -1.08 19.97 9.55
C MET A 512 -1.15 20.82 8.29
N ASP A 513 -2.28 21.46 8.00
CA ASP A 513 -2.43 22.42 6.89
C ASP A 513 -2.28 23.89 7.33
N LYS A 514 -2.25 24.13 8.66
CA LYS A 514 -2.31 25.46 9.29
C LYS A 514 -1.79 25.43 10.75
N GLY A 515 -1.29 26.57 11.22
CA GLY A 515 -0.96 26.79 12.64
C GLY A 515 0.25 26.01 13.16
N PHE A 516 1.28 25.83 12.32
CA PHE A 516 2.49 25.05 12.63
C PHE A 516 3.20 25.45 13.93
N GLY A 517 3.18 26.74 14.29
CA GLY A 517 3.76 27.29 15.51
C GLY A 517 2.82 27.31 16.72
N ASP A 518 1.60 26.78 16.58
CA ASP A 518 0.49 26.90 17.53
C ASP A 518 -0.13 25.52 17.86
N GLY A 519 -0.93 25.45 18.92
CA GLY A 519 -1.76 24.28 19.24
C GLY A 519 -0.97 22.96 19.28
N VAL A 520 -1.28 22.05 18.36
CA VAL A 520 -0.65 20.73 18.21
C VAL A 520 0.80 20.83 17.70
N GLY A 521 1.14 21.85 16.92
CA GLY A 521 2.51 22.05 16.41
C GLY A 521 3.53 22.37 17.51
N GLN A 522 3.07 22.86 18.66
CA GLN A 522 3.88 23.05 19.88
C GLN A 522 4.06 21.76 20.71
N VAL A 523 3.40 20.66 20.34
CA VAL A 523 3.34 19.42 21.14
C VAL A 523 4.19 18.31 20.50
N VAL A 524 4.04 18.07 19.20
CA VAL A 524 4.64 16.91 18.52
C VAL A 524 6.18 17.01 18.38
N ASP A 525 6.85 15.87 18.29
CA ASP A 525 8.31 15.81 18.20
C ASP A 525 8.84 16.22 16.82
N VAL A 526 8.04 16.04 15.77
CA VAL A 526 8.34 16.39 14.37
C VAL A 526 7.09 16.99 13.71
N VAL A 527 7.18 18.20 13.16
CA VAL A 527 6.03 18.91 12.57
C VAL A 527 5.89 18.56 11.07
N GLY A 528 4.71 18.07 10.70
CA GLY A 528 4.34 17.76 9.32
C GLY A 528 3.59 18.91 8.64
N PHE A 529 4.06 19.30 7.45
CA PHE A 529 3.44 20.32 6.61
C PHE A 529 2.62 19.68 5.49
N ASN A 530 1.30 19.89 5.49
CA ASN A 530 0.43 19.62 4.36
C ASN A 530 0.38 20.87 3.45
N TYR A 531 0.92 20.74 2.24
CA TYR A 531 0.90 21.70 1.12
C TYR A 531 1.57 23.07 1.34
N ARG A 532 1.73 23.55 2.58
CA ARG A 532 2.31 24.87 2.92
C ARG A 532 3.84 24.90 2.83
N THR A 533 4.40 24.26 1.81
CA THR A 533 5.84 24.12 1.55
C THR A 533 6.59 25.46 1.66
N SER A 534 6.01 26.55 1.15
CA SER A 534 6.59 27.90 1.22
C SER A 534 6.70 28.51 2.63
N GLN A 535 6.02 27.95 3.64
CA GLN A 535 6.09 28.42 5.03
C GLN A 535 7.22 27.75 5.83
N MET A 536 7.85 26.70 5.28
CA MET A 536 8.82 25.88 6.00
C MET A 536 10.11 26.63 6.36
N ASP A 537 10.64 27.49 5.49
CA ASP A 537 11.77 28.39 5.81
C ASP A 537 11.44 29.31 7.01
N GLY A 538 10.23 29.90 7.00
CA GLY A 538 9.79 30.84 8.04
C GLY A 538 9.60 30.17 9.40
N PHE A 539 8.95 29.01 9.42
CA PHE A 539 8.82 28.20 10.63
C PHE A 539 10.19 27.75 11.14
N HIS A 540 11.07 27.24 10.28
CA HIS A 540 12.40 26.78 10.71
C HIS A 540 13.26 27.93 11.27
N ALA A 541 13.18 29.14 10.70
CA ALA A 541 13.87 30.31 11.23
C ALA A 541 13.36 30.73 12.63
N GLN A 542 12.09 30.49 12.94
CA GLN A 542 11.48 30.78 14.25
C GLN A 542 11.70 29.64 15.26
N TYR A 543 11.73 28.39 14.81
CA TYR A 543 11.82 27.17 15.62
C TYR A 543 12.97 26.25 15.17
N PRO A 544 14.24 26.72 15.17
CA PRO A 544 15.37 26.02 14.52
C PRO A 544 15.78 24.68 15.15
N ASN A 545 15.18 24.32 16.30
CA ASN A 545 15.40 23.07 17.02
C ASN A 545 14.28 22.04 16.78
N ILE A 546 13.22 22.36 16.03
CA ILE A 546 12.12 21.44 15.72
C ILE A 546 12.34 20.86 14.30
N PRO A 547 12.45 19.54 14.13
CA PRO A 547 12.55 18.92 12.81
C PRO A 547 11.23 19.00 12.02
N ILE A 548 11.33 19.18 10.70
CA ILE A 548 10.17 19.35 9.81
C ILE A 548 10.26 18.52 8.52
N TYR A 549 9.10 18.19 7.97
CA TYR A 549 8.93 17.50 6.69
C TYR A 549 7.59 17.87 6.04
N GLY A 550 7.43 17.60 4.75
CA GLY A 550 6.11 17.67 4.11
C GLY A 550 5.32 16.39 4.38
N SER A 551 4.31 16.43 5.24
CA SER A 551 3.39 15.30 5.46
C SER A 551 2.46 15.09 4.27
N GLU A 552 2.11 16.17 3.56
CA GLU A 552 1.44 16.10 2.25
C GLU A 552 2.05 17.15 1.32
N THR A 553 2.46 16.72 0.13
CA THR A 553 3.06 17.56 -0.91
C THR A 553 2.48 17.21 -2.28
N GLY A 554 2.66 18.08 -3.27
CA GLY A 554 1.96 17.92 -4.55
C GLY A 554 0.46 18.18 -4.38
N SER A 555 -0.36 17.12 -4.38
CA SER A 555 -1.79 17.16 -4.74
C SER A 555 -1.97 17.69 -6.17
N THR A 556 -1.06 17.29 -7.05
CA THR A 556 -1.20 17.48 -8.51
C THR A 556 -2.21 16.46 -9.03
N VAL A 557 -3.14 16.88 -9.86
CA VAL A 557 -4.21 16.03 -10.42
C VAL A 557 -3.94 15.77 -11.89
N SER A 558 -4.02 14.51 -12.30
CA SER A 558 -3.77 14.10 -13.68
C SER A 558 -4.52 12.82 -14.06
N VAL A 559 -4.87 12.68 -15.34
CA VAL A 559 -5.48 11.45 -15.89
C VAL A 559 -4.52 10.79 -16.88
N ARG A 560 -4.27 9.48 -16.72
CA ARG A 560 -3.24 8.75 -17.47
C ARG A 560 -3.41 8.88 -18.99
N GLY A 561 -2.44 9.50 -19.66
CA GLY A 561 -2.45 9.66 -21.12
C GLY A 561 -3.44 10.68 -21.67
N ASN A 562 -4.11 11.45 -20.80
CA ASN A 562 -5.05 12.49 -21.20
C ASN A 562 -4.35 13.86 -21.26
N TYR A 563 -4.04 14.34 -22.46
CA TYR A 563 -3.20 15.53 -22.65
C TYR A 563 -3.98 16.85 -22.86
N GLN A 564 -5.30 16.84 -22.68
CA GLN A 564 -6.17 18.02 -22.75
C GLN A 564 -7.20 17.99 -21.60
N ARG A 565 -7.75 19.15 -21.24
CA ARG A 565 -8.80 19.23 -20.22
C ARG A 565 -10.15 18.85 -20.82
N ASP A 566 -10.86 17.91 -20.21
CA ASP A 566 -12.24 17.52 -20.58
C ASP A 566 -13.15 17.68 -19.36
N ASP A 567 -13.75 18.87 -19.21
CA ASP A 567 -14.69 19.17 -18.11
C ASP A 567 -16.02 18.40 -18.20
N ALA A 568 -16.32 17.74 -19.32
CA ALA A 568 -17.55 16.97 -19.52
C ALA A 568 -17.41 15.51 -19.06
N ARG A 569 -16.21 14.93 -19.17
CA ARG A 569 -15.82 13.66 -18.51
C ARG A 569 -15.18 13.84 -17.14
N GLY A 570 -14.82 15.08 -16.81
CA GLY A 570 -14.08 15.42 -15.60
C GLY A 570 -12.64 14.88 -15.63
N TYR A 571 -11.90 15.10 -16.72
CA TYR A 571 -10.50 14.70 -16.84
C TYR A 571 -9.54 15.89 -16.79
N THR A 572 -8.58 15.82 -15.87
CA THR A 572 -7.42 16.71 -15.77
C THR A 572 -6.29 16.31 -16.71
N ARG A 573 -5.37 17.23 -17.01
CA ARG A 573 -4.27 17.01 -17.95
C ARG A 573 -3.16 16.15 -17.31
N ALA A 574 -2.47 15.37 -18.12
CA ALA A 574 -1.33 14.56 -17.70
C ALA A 574 0.00 15.34 -17.51
N TYR A 575 0.05 16.60 -17.93
CA TYR A 575 1.17 17.50 -17.64
C TYR A 575 1.13 18.01 -16.21
N ASP A 576 2.28 18.39 -15.64
CA ASP A 576 2.45 18.92 -14.29
C ASP A 576 1.90 20.37 -14.15
N LEU A 577 0.60 20.55 -14.41
CA LEU A 577 -0.07 21.83 -14.61
C LEU A 577 -1.41 21.97 -13.87
N ASP A 578 -2.13 20.86 -13.62
CA ASP A 578 -3.42 20.90 -12.92
C ASP A 578 -3.23 20.49 -11.44
N HIS A 579 -3.61 21.38 -10.52
CA HIS A 579 -3.65 21.11 -9.09
C HIS A 579 -4.74 21.97 -8.41
N PRO A 580 -5.33 21.56 -7.28
CA PRO A 580 -6.25 22.40 -6.52
C PRO A 580 -5.61 23.67 -5.97
N TRP A 581 -6.43 24.63 -5.53
CA TRP A 581 -5.96 25.96 -5.07
C TRP A 581 -5.04 25.91 -3.85
N TRP A 582 -5.16 24.86 -3.02
CA TRP A 582 -4.32 24.65 -1.83
C TRP A 582 -2.99 23.95 -2.13
N ALA A 583 -2.85 23.40 -3.33
CA ALA A 583 -1.87 22.38 -3.72
C ALA A 583 -0.71 22.97 -4.56
N SER A 584 0.08 22.09 -5.19
CA SER A 584 1.25 22.46 -5.99
C SER A 584 1.53 21.44 -7.10
N THR A 585 2.31 21.85 -8.11
CA THR A 585 2.90 20.93 -9.09
C THR A 585 4.02 20.10 -8.46
N ALA A 586 4.34 18.95 -9.08
CA ALA A 586 5.44 18.08 -8.66
C ALA A 586 6.79 18.80 -8.68
N GLU A 587 7.03 19.62 -9.71
CA GLU A 587 8.23 20.43 -9.87
C GLU A 587 8.37 21.49 -8.76
N ALA A 588 7.27 22.19 -8.42
CA ALA A 588 7.30 23.30 -7.48
C ALA A 588 7.65 22.88 -6.04
N TRP A 589 7.07 21.78 -5.53
CA TRP A 589 7.35 21.37 -4.14
C TRP A 589 8.70 20.65 -4.02
N TRP A 590 9.05 19.77 -4.97
CA TRP A 590 10.26 18.97 -4.86
C TRP A 590 11.51 19.82 -5.00
N SER A 591 11.56 20.73 -5.99
CA SER A 591 12.69 21.64 -6.16
C SER A 591 12.96 22.47 -4.90
N TYR A 592 11.91 22.89 -4.18
CA TYR A 592 12.03 23.58 -2.89
C TYR A 592 12.63 22.68 -1.79
N VAL A 593 12.12 21.45 -1.64
CA VAL A 593 12.52 20.51 -0.57
C VAL A 593 13.91 19.91 -0.82
N ALA A 594 14.28 19.63 -2.07
CA ALA A 594 15.58 19.07 -2.43
C ALA A 594 16.73 20.02 -2.04
N GLN A 595 16.56 21.33 -2.26
CA GLN A 595 17.56 22.37 -1.98
C GLN A 595 17.79 22.68 -0.49
N ARG A 596 17.00 22.10 0.43
CA ARG A 596 17.01 22.43 1.87
C ARG A 596 17.40 21.22 2.71
N PRO A 597 18.67 21.06 3.15
CA PRO A 597 19.11 19.89 3.91
C PRO A 597 18.32 19.64 5.19
N TYR A 598 17.90 20.70 5.89
CA TYR A 598 17.19 20.63 7.16
C TYR A 598 15.75 20.08 7.07
N ILE A 599 15.13 20.08 5.87
CA ILE A 599 13.82 19.47 5.66
C ILE A 599 14.00 17.96 5.42
N ALA A 600 13.34 17.11 6.21
CA ALA A 600 13.54 15.66 6.19
C ALA A 600 13.16 15.00 4.84
N GLY A 601 12.18 15.57 4.14
CA GLY A 601 11.67 15.10 2.85
C GLY A 601 10.22 15.52 2.66
N GLY A 602 9.48 14.80 1.82
CA GLY A 602 8.05 15.03 1.61
C GLY A 602 7.31 13.78 1.15
N PHE A 603 6.01 13.70 1.46
CA PHE A 603 5.12 12.62 1.07
C PHE A 603 4.07 13.15 0.09
N ILE A 604 4.07 12.65 -1.15
CA ILE A 604 3.15 13.16 -2.17
C ILE A 604 1.72 12.67 -1.94
N TRP A 605 0.75 13.54 -2.17
CA TRP A 605 -0.65 13.18 -2.35
C TRP A 605 -0.90 12.95 -3.86
N THR A 606 -1.00 11.71 -4.36
CA THR A 606 -0.85 10.39 -3.71
C THR A 606 0.08 9.44 -4.51
N GLY A 607 0.44 8.29 -3.92
CA GLY A 607 1.18 7.23 -4.62
C GLY A 607 0.34 6.51 -5.69
N PHE A 608 -0.92 6.22 -5.37
CA PHE A 608 -1.93 5.65 -6.28
C PHE A 608 -3.20 6.51 -6.27
N ASP A 609 -3.94 6.53 -7.38
CA ASP A 609 -5.36 6.91 -7.33
C ASP A 609 -6.13 5.89 -6.47
N TYR A 610 -7.18 6.37 -5.81
CA TYR A 610 -8.02 5.64 -4.88
C TYR A 610 -9.49 5.94 -5.20
N ARG A 611 -10.40 5.05 -4.84
CA ARG A 611 -11.83 5.30 -5.04
C ARG A 611 -12.32 6.38 -4.07
N GLY A 612 -13.23 7.23 -4.54
CA GLY A 612 -13.63 8.43 -3.83
C GLY A 612 -12.79 9.67 -4.16
N GLU A 613 -13.05 10.76 -3.44
CA GLU A 613 -12.40 12.07 -3.55
C GLU A 613 -11.96 12.52 -4.98
N PRO A 614 -12.88 12.60 -5.96
CA PRO A 614 -12.57 12.84 -7.39
C PRO A 614 -12.17 14.30 -7.73
N THR A 615 -11.56 15.02 -6.80
CA THR A 615 -11.05 16.40 -6.95
C THR A 615 -10.24 16.55 -8.25
N PRO A 616 -10.46 17.60 -9.06
CA PRO A 616 -11.29 18.79 -8.83
C PRO A 616 -12.76 18.60 -9.26
N TYR A 617 -13.16 17.38 -9.63
CA TYR A 617 -14.50 17.03 -10.09
C TYR A 617 -15.24 16.24 -9.01
N ASN A 618 -15.50 16.88 -7.87
CA ASN A 618 -16.23 16.31 -6.71
C ASN A 618 -17.74 16.12 -6.98
N ARG A 619 -18.07 15.45 -8.10
CA ARG A 619 -19.40 15.23 -8.66
C ARG A 619 -19.37 14.10 -9.70
N TRP A 620 -20.54 13.54 -9.99
CA TRP A 620 -20.73 12.60 -11.10
C TRP A 620 -20.28 13.21 -12.45
N PRO A 621 -19.63 12.44 -13.36
CA PRO A 621 -19.46 10.99 -13.38
C PRO A 621 -18.24 10.45 -12.62
N ASN A 622 -17.43 11.29 -11.98
CA ASN A 622 -16.17 10.84 -11.41
C ASN A 622 -16.39 10.07 -10.09
N VAL A 623 -15.73 8.92 -9.94
CA VAL A 623 -15.90 7.98 -8.81
C VAL A 623 -14.58 7.62 -8.13
N ALA A 624 -13.44 8.08 -8.67
CA ALA A 624 -12.10 7.88 -8.12
C ALA A 624 -11.25 9.15 -8.31
N SER A 625 -10.24 9.28 -7.46
CA SER A 625 -9.33 10.43 -7.41
C SER A 625 -8.41 10.49 -8.62
N GLN A 626 -7.76 11.65 -8.79
CA GLN A 626 -6.82 11.92 -9.90
C GLN A 626 -5.41 12.29 -9.38
N PHE A 627 -5.19 12.23 -8.07
CA PHE A 627 -3.97 12.65 -7.37
C PHE A 627 -2.79 11.69 -7.52
N GLY A 628 -3.05 10.43 -7.89
CA GLY A 628 -2.03 9.38 -7.93
C GLY A 628 -1.01 9.60 -9.04
N VAL A 629 0.26 9.37 -8.74
CA VAL A 629 1.31 9.23 -9.79
C VAL A 629 1.18 7.90 -10.54
N LEU A 630 0.59 6.89 -9.89
CA LEU A 630 0.06 5.67 -10.49
C LEU A 630 -1.47 5.76 -10.52
N ASP A 631 -2.11 5.21 -11.54
CA ASP A 631 -3.58 5.06 -11.53
C ASP A 631 -4.05 3.95 -10.56
N SER A 632 -5.36 3.77 -10.42
CA SER A 632 -5.95 2.79 -9.48
C SER A 632 -5.67 1.32 -9.85
N CYS A 633 -5.12 1.06 -11.05
CA CYS A 633 -4.59 -0.23 -11.51
C CYS A 633 -3.06 -0.33 -11.38
N GLY A 634 -2.40 0.73 -10.91
CA GLY A 634 -0.95 0.83 -10.77
C GLY A 634 -0.20 1.12 -12.06
N PHE A 635 -0.85 1.64 -13.10
CA PHE A 635 -0.15 2.10 -14.30
C PHE A 635 0.38 3.54 -14.12
N PRO A 636 1.64 3.83 -14.49
CA PRO A 636 2.22 5.17 -14.29
C PRO A 636 1.56 6.22 -15.19
N LYS A 637 1.28 7.38 -14.59
CA LYS A 637 1.01 8.64 -15.29
C LYS A 637 2.34 9.34 -15.60
N ASP A 638 2.34 10.43 -16.38
CA ASP A 638 3.59 11.07 -16.80
C ASP A 638 4.42 11.63 -15.61
N ASN A 639 3.77 12.17 -14.57
CA ASN A 639 4.44 12.63 -13.34
C ASN A 639 5.18 11.54 -12.55
N TYR A 640 4.88 10.24 -12.74
CA TYR A 640 5.70 9.15 -12.18
C TYR A 640 7.16 9.26 -12.63
N TRP A 641 7.38 9.64 -13.90
CA TRP A 641 8.71 9.72 -14.50
C TRP A 641 9.46 10.98 -14.11
N TYR A 642 8.76 12.06 -13.74
CA TYR A 642 9.36 13.18 -13.02
C TYR A 642 9.99 12.70 -11.71
N TYR A 643 9.20 12.07 -10.83
CA TYR A 643 9.71 11.59 -9.55
C TYR A 643 10.82 10.55 -9.73
N ARG A 644 10.69 9.59 -10.67
CA ARG A 644 11.77 8.63 -10.94
C ARG A 644 13.07 9.30 -11.40
N ALA A 645 13.00 10.33 -12.24
CA ALA A 645 14.19 11.08 -12.63
C ALA A 645 14.85 11.77 -11.42
N GLN A 646 14.05 12.38 -10.54
CA GLN A 646 14.55 13.13 -9.38
C GLN A 646 14.99 12.26 -8.19
N TRP A 647 14.42 11.05 -8.04
CA TRP A 647 14.60 10.17 -6.87
C TRP A 647 15.47 8.94 -7.15
N THR A 648 15.91 8.74 -8.39
CA THR A 648 16.84 7.64 -8.76
C THR A 648 18.07 8.15 -9.51
N SER A 649 19.17 7.42 -9.40
CA SER A 649 20.42 7.67 -10.15
C SER A 649 20.50 6.94 -11.49
N GLU A 650 19.55 6.03 -11.77
CA GLU A 650 19.39 5.38 -13.06
C GLU A 650 19.11 6.43 -14.15
N PRO A 651 19.70 6.35 -15.36
CA PRO A 651 19.32 7.21 -16.47
C PRO A 651 17.81 7.09 -16.78
N VAL A 652 17.08 8.19 -16.59
CA VAL A 652 15.68 8.33 -16.99
C VAL A 652 15.60 9.24 -18.21
N LEU A 653 14.80 8.84 -19.19
CA LEU A 653 14.35 9.68 -20.30
C LEU A 653 12.90 9.25 -20.58
N HIS A 654 11.93 10.13 -20.32
CA HIS A 654 10.51 9.90 -20.58
C HIS A 654 9.94 11.05 -21.41
N LEU A 655 9.62 10.74 -22.66
CA LEU A 655 9.06 11.62 -23.68
C LEU A 655 7.53 11.50 -23.71
N PHE A 656 6.83 12.62 -23.65
CA PHE A 656 5.37 12.67 -23.76
C PHE A 656 4.96 13.99 -24.44
N PRO A 657 3.76 14.11 -25.02
CA PRO A 657 2.62 13.18 -25.04
C PRO A 657 2.78 12.00 -26.02
N HIS A 658 1.71 11.22 -26.19
CA HIS A 658 1.55 10.32 -27.33
C HIS A 658 1.60 11.06 -28.69
N TRP A 659 1.83 10.38 -29.81
CA TRP A 659 1.95 11.02 -31.13
C TRP A 659 0.80 10.73 -32.11
N ASN A 660 -0.42 10.58 -31.59
CA ASN A 660 -1.67 10.49 -32.37
C ASN A 660 -2.55 11.71 -32.03
N TRP A 661 -2.53 12.75 -32.88
CA TRP A 661 -3.22 14.03 -32.62
C TRP A 661 -4.28 14.41 -33.65
N ASP A 662 -4.47 13.59 -34.69
CA ASP A 662 -5.51 13.78 -35.70
C ASP A 662 -6.91 13.80 -35.07
N GLY A 663 -7.61 14.94 -35.19
CA GLY A 663 -8.92 15.15 -34.58
C GLY A 663 -8.92 15.54 -33.10
N LEU A 664 -7.74 15.67 -32.47
CA LEU A 664 -7.61 16.10 -31.06
C LEU A 664 -7.06 17.53 -30.91
N LEU A 665 -6.31 18.05 -31.88
CA LEU A 665 -5.75 19.41 -31.82
C LEU A 665 -6.84 20.49 -31.69
N GLN A 666 -6.67 21.43 -30.77
CA GLN A 666 -7.60 22.53 -30.57
C GLN A 666 -7.28 23.70 -31.53
N PRO A 667 -8.25 24.58 -31.86
CA PRO A 667 -8.02 25.65 -32.85
C PRO A 667 -6.93 26.66 -32.48
N ASP A 668 -6.66 26.85 -31.18
CA ASP A 668 -5.71 27.80 -30.61
C ASP A 668 -4.27 27.24 -30.47
N ASP A 669 -4.10 25.91 -30.46
CA ASP A 669 -2.80 25.22 -30.59
C ASP A 669 -2.01 25.70 -31.83
N LYS A 670 -2.74 26.12 -32.87
CA LYS A 670 -2.23 26.47 -34.20
C LYS A 670 -1.48 25.30 -34.84
N GLY A 671 -2.00 24.08 -34.64
CA GLY A 671 -1.43 22.83 -35.15
C GLY A 671 -0.13 22.41 -34.45
N ARG A 672 0.13 22.87 -33.22
CA ARG A 672 1.33 22.52 -32.45
C ARG A 672 0.99 21.79 -31.17
N VAL A 673 1.85 20.86 -30.80
CA VAL A 673 1.78 20.06 -29.58
C VAL A 673 2.88 20.53 -28.64
N ALA A 674 2.56 20.69 -27.35
CA ALA A 674 3.57 20.78 -26.30
C ALA A 674 4.16 19.39 -26.09
N VAL A 675 5.46 19.23 -26.31
CA VAL A 675 6.20 17.97 -26.10
C VAL A 675 7.14 18.20 -24.94
N TRP A 676 6.97 17.41 -23.89
CA TRP A 676 7.71 17.49 -22.62
C TRP A 676 8.63 16.28 -22.48
N CYS A 677 9.72 16.46 -21.72
CA CYS A 677 10.56 15.34 -21.32
C CYS A 677 11.01 15.44 -19.86
N HIS A 678 10.74 14.37 -19.09
CA HIS A 678 11.27 14.18 -17.75
C HIS A 678 12.53 13.31 -17.82
N THR A 679 13.62 13.76 -17.19
CA THR A 679 14.93 13.12 -17.31
C THR A 679 15.88 13.59 -16.21
N ASN A 680 16.92 12.81 -15.93
CA ASN A 680 18.06 13.18 -15.09
C ASN A 680 19.38 13.19 -15.89
N LEU A 681 19.28 13.51 -17.18
CA LEU A 681 20.38 13.74 -18.10
C LEU A 681 20.59 15.25 -18.31
N ASP A 682 21.79 15.67 -18.70
CA ASP A 682 22.22 17.08 -18.67
C ASP A 682 21.57 17.93 -19.78
N ALA A 683 21.17 17.28 -20.87
CA ALA A 683 20.53 17.88 -22.02
C ALA A 683 19.70 16.86 -22.80
N VAL A 684 18.69 17.35 -23.53
CA VAL A 684 17.89 16.55 -24.46
C VAL A 684 17.78 17.27 -25.81
N GLU A 685 17.94 16.53 -26.90
CA GLU A 685 17.55 16.97 -28.25
C GLU A 685 16.23 16.30 -28.64
N LEU A 686 15.21 17.09 -29.01
CA LEU A 686 13.99 16.59 -29.63
C LEU A 686 14.12 16.62 -31.16
N LEU A 687 13.69 15.55 -31.83
CA LEU A 687 13.55 15.49 -33.28
C LEU A 687 12.11 15.11 -33.66
N VAL A 688 11.56 15.78 -34.67
CA VAL A 688 10.28 15.43 -35.31
C VAL A 688 10.60 14.91 -36.71
N ASN A 689 10.25 13.66 -37.01
CA ASN A 689 10.54 13.00 -38.29
C ASN A 689 12.01 13.13 -38.73
N GLY A 690 12.94 13.06 -37.78
CA GLY A 690 14.38 13.19 -38.00
C GLY A 690 14.91 14.64 -38.10
N VAL A 691 14.04 15.65 -38.03
CA VAL A 691 14.42 17.08 -38.03
C VAL A 691 14.51 17.57 -36.60
N SER A 692 15.71 17.99 -36.19
CA SER A 692 15.97 18.55 -34.85
C SER A 692 15.13 19.81 -34.58
N GLN A 693 14.53 19.87 -33.40
CA GLN A 693 13.75 20.99 -32.87
C GLN A 693 14.58 21.82 -31.87
N GLY A 694 15.89 21.56 -31.79
CA GLY A 694 16.83 22.19 -30.87
C GLY A 694 17.12 21.32 -29.65
N LEU A 695 18.38 21.34 -29.22
CA LEU A 695 18.82 20.80 -27.94
C LEU A 695 18.52 21.79 -26.82
N GLN A 696 18.00 21.31 -25.70
CA GLN A 696 17.81 22.07 -24.46
C GLN A 696 18.63 21.44 -23.33
N HIS A 697 19.19 22.28 -22.46
CA HIS A 697 19.76 21.83 -21.20
C HIS A 697 18.66 21.63 -20.18
N VAL A 698 18.78 20.59 -19.36
CA VAL A 698 17.74 20.25 -18.37
C VAL A 698 17.94 21.12 -17.13
N PRO A 699 16.92 21.90 -16.70
CA PRO A 699 17.03 22.72 -15.50
C PRO A 699 17.10 21.83 -14.26
N ALA A 700 17.85 22.28 -13.24
CA ALA A 700 17.97 21.55 -11.99
C ALA A 700 16.60 21.37 -11.33
N TYR A 701 16.23 20.11 -11.05
CA TYR A 701 14.93 19.68 -10.53
C TYR A 701 13.71 19.91 -11.44
N GLY A 702 13.88 20.25 -12.72
CA GLY A 702 12.77 20.51 -13.63
C GLY A 702 12.73 19.63 -14.89
N HIS A 703 11.95 20.06 -15.88
CA HIS A 703 11.77 19.40 -17.18
C HIS A 703 12.22 20.28 -18.36
N VAL A 704 12.13 19.75 -19.58
CA VAL A 704 12.32 20.49 -20.84
C VAL A 704 11.08 20.38 -21.73
N GLU A 705 10.68 21.47 -22.40
CA GLU A 705 9.51 21.50 -23.29
C GLU A 705 9.79 22.14 -24.66
N TRP A 706 9.13 21.63 -25.71
CA TRP A 706 9.10 22.24 -27.04
C TRP A 706 7.65 22.38 -27.52
N ARG A 707 7.35 23.41 -28.32
CA ARG A 707 6.04 23.56 -28.98
C ARG A 707 6.18 23.34 -30.49
N VAL A 708 6.04 22.09 -30.89
CA VAL A 708 6.36 21.59 -32.24
C VAL A 708 5.11 21.42 -33.09
N ALA A 709 5.20 21.63 -34.40
CA ALA A 709 4.08 21.35 -35.30
C ALA A 709 3.79 19.84 -35.33
N TYR A 710 2.51 19.45 -35.24
CA TYR A 710 2.14 18.04 -35.41
C TYR A 710 2.32 17.62 -36.86
N ALA A 711 3.05 16.54 -37.05
CA ALA A 711 3.16 15.82 -38.30
C ALA A 711 3.16 14.32 -37.98
N PRO A 712 2.25 13.51 -38.58
CA PRO A 712 2.27 12.06 -38.40
C PRO A 712 3.65 11.46 -38.69
N GLY A 713 4.03 10.46 -37.90
CA GLY A 713 5.35 9.82 -37.97
C GLY A 713 5.94 9.58 -36.58
N VAL A 714 7.09 10.19 -36.27
CA VAL A 714 7.88 9.90 -35.07
C VAL A 714 8.38 11.18 -34.41
N ILE A 715 8.22 11.28 -33.09
CA ILE A 715 9.08 12.12 -32.24
C ILE A 715 10.14 11.27 -31.54
N GLU A 716 11.37 11.76 -31.52
CA GLU A 716 12.54 11.12 -30.91
C GLU A 716 13.20 12.09 -29.94
N ALA A 717 13.35 11.69 -28.67
CA ALA A 717 14.16 12.38 -27.69
C ALA A 717 15.51 11.68 -27.56
N ARG A 718 16.59 12.46 -27.56
CA ARG A 718 17.97 12.00 -27.34
C ARG A 718 18.50 12.64 -26.07
N GLY A 719 18.73 11.83 -25.03
CA GLY A 719 19.23 12.30 -23.75
C GLY A 719 20.74 12.17 -23.64
N TYR A 720 21.41 13.24 -23.22
CA TYR A 720 22.88 13.36 -23.19
C TYR A 720 23.41 13.56 -21.76
N ARG A 721 24.51 12.90 -21.40
CA ARG A 721 25.31 13.16 -20.18
C ARG A 721 26.78 13.32 -20.56
N ASP A 722 27.48 14.30 -19.99
CA ASP A 722 28.84 14.70 -20.42
C ASP A 722 28.96 14.94 -21.94
N SER A 723 27.91 15.52 -22.55
CA SER A 723 27.75 15.67 -24.02
C SER A 723 27.76 14.36 -24.84
N LYS A 724 27.64 13.19 -24.21
CA LYS A 724 27.52 11.88 -24.88
C LYS A 724 26.07 11.43 -24.87
N LEU A 725 25.60 10.84 -25.97
CA LEU A 725 24.27 10.22 -26.04
C LEU A 725 24.22 9.02 -25.08
N VAL A 726 23.27 9.03 -24.13
CA VAL A 726 23.07 7.95 -23.15
C VAL A 726 21.79 7.17 -23.46
N LEU A 727 20.69 7.87 -23.73
CA LEU A 727 19.39 7.29 -24.02
C LEU A 727 18.79 7.87 -25.29
N THR A 728 17.91 7.10 -25.93
CA THR A 728 17.05 7.57 -27.01
C THR A 728 15.68 6.94 -26.83
N GLU A 729 14.64 7.76 -26.83
CA GLU A 729 13.25 7.30 -26.70
C GLU A 729 12.41 7.85 -27.86
N ARG A 730 11.32 7.16 -28.22
CA ARG A 730 10.42 7.55 -29.29
C ARG A 730 8.96 7.47 -28.86
N ARG A 731 8.13 8.31 -29.49
CA ARG A 731 6.68 8.11 -29.63
C ARG A 731 6.36 8.20 -31.11
N GLU A 732 5.45 7.35 -31.57
CA GLU A 732 5.12 7.20 -32.98
C GLU A 732 3.60 7.34 -33.18
N THR A 733 3.18 7.84 -34.34
CA THR A 733 1.78 7.80 -34.74
C THR A 733 1.42 6.35 -35.08
N VAL A 734 0.69 5.71 -34.18
CA VAL A 734 0.31 4.29 -34.34
C VAL A 734 -0.94 4.14 -35.20
N SER A 735 -1.10 2.96 -35.78
CA SER A 735 -2.27 2.61 -36.60
C SER A 735 -3.47 2.20 -35.72
N LYS A 736 -4.59 1.82 -36.35
CA LYS A 736 -5.79 1.38 -35.62
C LYS A 736 -5.50 0.11 -34.79
N PRO A 737 -6.24 -0.14 -33.69
CA PRO A 737 -6.19 -1.40 -32.95
C PRO A 737 -6.27 -2.63 -33.88
N ALA A 738 -5.38 -3.60 -33.66
CA ALA A 738 -5.31 -4.84 -34.43
C ALA A 738 -5.14 -6.10 -33.56
N ALA A 739 -4.59 -5.98 -32.35
CA ALA A 739 -4.38 -7.11 -31.45
C ALA A 739 -4.46 -6.71 -29.97
N ILE A 740 -4.57 -7.71 -29.11
CA ILE A 740 -4.36 -7.59 -27.66
C ILE A 740 -2.96 -8.12 -27.34
N ARG A 741 -2.27 -7.51 -26.37
CA ARG A 741 -1.08 -8.09 -25.71
C ARG A 741 -1.36 -8.27 -24.22
N LEU A 742 -0.88 -9.37 -23.66
CA LEU A 742 -0.94 -9.68 -22.23
C LEU A 742 0.49 -9.75 -21.67
N SER A 743 0.72 -9.19 -20.50
CA SER A 743 1.97 -9.30 -19.75
C SER A 743 1.69 -9.39 -18.25
N CYS A 744 2.65 -9.95 -17.50
CA CYS A 744 2.54 -10.16 -16.06
C CYS A 744 3.92 -10.00 -15.41
N ASP A 745 3.96 -9.62 -14.14
CA ASP A 745 5.20 -9.47 -13.36
C ASP A 745 5.91 -10.82 -13.09
N ARG A 746 5.14 -11.90 -13.09
CA ARG A 746 5.57 -13.27 -12.77
C ARG A 746 5.15 -14.27 -13.84
N LYS A 747 5.74 -15.48 -13.78
CA LYS A 747 5.40 -16.63 -14.64
C LYS A 747 4.69 -17.76 -13.89
N ALA A 748 4.76 -17.74 -12.56
CA ALA A 748 4.13 -18.73 -11.70
C ALA A 748 3.49 -18.04 -10.49
N LEU A 749 2.55 -18.75 -9.87
CA LEU A 749 1.90 -18.42 -8.60
C LEU A 749 2.05 -19.59 -7.64
N ARG A 750 2.11 -19.31 -6.34
CA ARG A 750 2.02 -20.35 -5.31
C ARG A 750 0.59 -20.92 -5.28
N ALA A 751 0.46 -22.24 -5.28
CA ALA A 751 -0.81 -22.94 -5.14
C ALA A 751 -1.30 -22.99 -3.68
N ASP A 752 -1.55 -21.83 -3.09
CA ASP A 752 -2.01 -21.64 -1.71
C ASP A 752 -3.45 -21.09 -1.59
N ALA A 753 -4.01 -20.54 -2.69
CA ALA A 753 -5.21 -19.71 -2.74
C ALA A 753 -5.06 -18.30 -2.13
N GLU A 754 -3.82 -17.82 -2.02
CA GLU A 754 -3.47 -16.54 -1.39
C GLU A 754 -2.71 -15.63 -2.39
N ASP A 755 -1.85 -16.23 -3.22
CA ASP A 755 -0.99 -15.52 -4.18
C ASP A 755 -1.74 -15.01 -5.42
N VAL A 756 -1.47 -13.76 -5.81
CA VAL A 756 -2.13 -13.03 -6.90
C VAL A 756 -1.13 -12.53 -7.94
N ALA A 757 -1.47 -12.70 -9.22
CA ALA A 757 -0.78 -12.15 -10.38
C ALA A 757 -1.54 -10.94 -10.94
N VAL A 758 -0.84 -9.84 -11.19
CA VAL A 758 -1.38 -8.68 -11.92
C VAL A 758 -1.09 -8.86 -13.40
N VAL A 759 -2.14 -9.00 -14.22
CA VAL A 759 -2.01 -9.10 -15.67
C VAL A 759 -2.32 -7.75 -16.30
N LYS A 760 -1.31 -7.13 -16.90
CA LYS A 760 -1.46 -5.95 -17.76
C LYS A 760 -1.97 -6.38 -19.12
N VAL A 761 -3.01 -5.69 -19.59
CA VAL A 761 -3.67 -5.89 -20.87
C VAL A 761 -3.44 -4.63 -21.70
N GLU A 762 -2.95 -4.79 -22.93
CA GLU A 762 -2.60 -3.67 -23.81
C GLU A 762 -3.29 -3.85 -25.16
N ILE A 763 -4.00 -2.82 -25.62
CA ILE A 763 -4.51 -2.76 -26.99
C ILE A 763 -3.41 -2.26 -27.91
N VAL A 764 -3.04 -3.05 -28.91
CA VAL A 764 -1.92 -2.74 -29.81
C VAL A 764 -2.32 -2.71 -31.28
N ASP A 765 -1.57 -1.92 -32.04
CA ASP A 765 -1.71 -1.79 -33.50
C ASP A 765 -1.06 -2.96 -34.24
N ALA A 766 -1.15 -2.97 -35.58
CA ALA A 766 -0.60 -4.07 -36.40
C ALA A 766 0.94 -4.19 -36.38
N GLN A 767 1.64 -3.29 -35.70
CA GLN A 767 3.08 -3.32 -35.45
C GLN A 767 3.42 -3.64 -33.99
N GLY A 768 2.41 -3.91 -33.14
CA GLY A 768 2.58 -4.21 -31.71
C GLY A 768 2.81 -2.97 -30.84
N ARG A 769 2.54 -1.76 -31.35
CA ARG A 769 2.65 -0.51 -30.60
C ARG A 769 1.32 -0.23 -29.88
N VAL A 770 1.35 0.23 -28.63
CA VAL A 770 0.13 0.48 -27.84
C VAL A 770 -0.68 1.61 -28.47
N VAL A 771 -2.00 1.42 -28.63
CA VAL A 771 -2.90 2.45 -29.15
C VAL A 771 -3.33 3.37 -28.01
N PRO A 772 -2.81 4.61 -27.93
CA PRO A 772 -2.87 5.42 -26.72
C PRO A 772 -4.27 5.98 -26.43
N THR A 773 -5.20 5.88 -27.38
CA THR A 773 -6.58 6.37 -27.30
C THR A 773 -7.62 5.24 -27.35
N ALA A 774 -7.20 3.97 -27.28
CA ALA A 774 -8.13 2.84 -27.40
C ALA A 774 -8.93 2.60 -26.11
N ASP A 775 -10.25 2.47 -26.28
CA ASP A 775 -11.27 2.24 -25.25
C ASP A 775 -11.88 0.82 -25.32
N THR A 776 -11.20 -0.10 -26.00
CA THR A 776 -11.78 -1.38 -26.45
C THR A 776 -12.18 -2.29 -25.29
N LEU A 777 -13.43 -2.76 -25.30
CA LEU A 777 -13.93 -3.79 -24.38
C LEU A 777 -13.23 -5.13 -24.62
N VAL A 778 -12.41 -5.56 -23.65
CA VAL A 778 -11.76 -6.87 -23.63
C VAL A 778 -12.58 -7.83 -22.78
N GLN A 779 -12.84 -9.03 -23.31
CA GLN A 779 -13.43 -10.16 -22.58
C GLN A 779 -12.34 -11.16 -22.18
N PHE A 780 -12.48 -11.74 -20.99
CA PHE A 780 -11.52 -12.66 -20.37
C PHE A 780 -12.12 -14.05 -20.18
N ALA A 781 -11.38 -15.08 -20.58
CA ALA A 781 -11.72 -16.48 -20.31
C ALA A 781 -10.56 -17.16 -19.59
N LEU A 782 -10.76 -17.51 -18.31
CA LEU A 782 -9.78 -18.18 -17.46
C LEU A 782 -10.00 -19.70 -17.45
N ARG A 783 -8.91 -20.47 -17.45
CA ARG A 783 -8.89 -21.93 -17.28
C ARG A 783 -7.72 -22.33 -16.39
N GLY A 784 -7.83 -23.48 -15.72
CA GLY A 784 -6.81 -23.96 -14.78
C GLY A 784 -7.10 -23.57 -13.33
N PRO A 785 -6.15 -23.81 -12.40
CA PRO A 785 -6.38 -23.73 -10.95
C PRO A 785 -6.27 -22.30 -10.40
N ALA A 786 -7.01 -21.35 -10.97
CA ALA A 786 -7.02 -19.94 -10.58
C ALA A 786 -8.42 -19.30 -10.66
N ARG A 787 -8.60 -18.17 -9.98
CA ARG A 787 -9.81 -17.33 -10.03
C ARG A 787 -9.47 -15.95 -10.61
N LEU A 788 -10.37 -15.38 -11.41
CA LEU A 788 -10.33 -13.96 -11.77
C LEU A 788 -11.01 -13.19 -10.63
N ILE A 789 -10.23 -12.51 -9.79
CA ILE A 789 -10.75 -11.87 -8.57
C ILE A 789 -11.10 -10.38 -8.74
N GLY A 790 -10.72 -9.78 -9.86
CA GLY A 790 -11.07 -8.39 -10.19
C GLY A 790 -10.48 -7.92 -11.53
N VAL A 791 -11.05 -6.83 -12.04
CA VAL A 791 -10.62 -6.13 -13.26
C VAL A 791 -10.69 -4.61 -13.08
N GLY A 792 -9.89 -3.85 -13.84
CA GLY A 792 -9.89 -2.38 -13.79
C GLY A 792 -9.17 -1.75 -14.98
N ASN A 793 -9.24 -0.42 -15.11
CA ASN A 793 -8.55 0.32 -16.17
C ASN A 793 -7.94 1.69 -15.77
N GLY A 794 -8.23 2.22 -14.58
CA GLY A 794 -7.70 3.52 -14.14
C GLY A 794 -8.40 4.74 -14.74
N ASP A 795 -9.59 4.58 -15.32
CA ASP A 795 -10.47 5.69 -15.70
C ASP A 795 -11.21 6.22 -14.45
N PRO A 796 -11.01 7.48 -14.02
CA PRO A 796 -11.67 8.02 -12.84
C PRO A 796 -13.19 8.22 -13.01
N ALA A 797 -13.73 8.04 -14.22
CA ALA A 797 -15.16 8.11 -14.54
C ALA A 797 -15.78 6.77 -14.99
N SER A 798 -15.05 5.65 -14.89
CA SER A 798 -15.58 4.33 -15.29
C SER A 798 -16.50 3.73 -14.22
N HIS A 799 -17.74 3.42 -14.61
CA HIS A 799 -18.72 2.70 -13.77
C HIS A 799 -18.82 1.19 -14.06
N GLU A 800 -17.90 0.61 -14.86
CA GLU A 800 -17.87 -0.84 -15.12
C GLU A 800 -17.56 -1.65 -13.86
N ASP A 801 -18.24 -2.79 -13.69
CA ASP A 801 -18.18 -3.62 -12.48
C ASP A 801 -16.77 -4.19 -12.21
N ASP A 802 -16.24 -3.94 -11.02
CA ASP A 802 -14.92 -4.43 -10.55
C ASP A 802 -14.79 -5.97 -10.61
N LYS A 803 -15.91 -6.69 -10.54
CA LYS A 803 -15.99 -8.17 -10.53
C LYS A 803 -16.50 -8.77 -11.86
N ALA A 804 -16.19 -8.14 -13.00
CA ALA A 804 -16.62 -8.61 -14.32
C ALA A 804 -15.61 -9.53 -15.04
N PRO A 805 -16.06 -10.45 -15.92
CA PRO A 805 -15.20 -11.20 -16.85
C PRO A 805 -14.77 -10.35 -18.07
N GLN A 806 -14.90 -9.03 -18.00
CA GLN A 806 -14.59 -8.10 -19.09
C GLN A 806 -14.27 -6.70 -18.55
N ARG A 807 -13.51 -5.90 -19.31
CA ARG A 807 -13.19 -4.51 -18.98
C ARG A 807 -12.77 -3.74 -20.23
N LYS A 808 -13.24 -2.52 -20.42
CA LYS A 808 -12.67 -1.61 -21.42
C LYS A 808 -11.23 -1.25 -21.07
N ALA A 809 -10.36 -1.25 -22.08
CA ALA A 809 -9.14 -0.46 -22.02
C ALA A 809 -9.48 1.02 -21.73
N PHE A 810 -8.61 1.72 -21.01
CA PHE A 810 -8.62 3.17 -20.90
C PHE A 810 -7.25 3.68 -21.37
N ASN A 811 -7.25 4.53 -22.39
CA ASN A 811 -6.05 5.00 -23.08
C ASN A 811 -5.06 3.85 -23.37
N GLY A 812 -5.58 2.79 -24.00
CA GLY A 812 -4.84 1.60 -24.43
C GLY A 812 -4.64 0.49 -23.40
N LEU A 813 -4.95 0.71 -22.11
CA LEU A 813 -4.61 -0.23 -21.02
C LEU A 813 -5.81 -0.69 -20.18
N CYS A 814 -5.85 -1.97 -19.79
CA CYS A 814 -6.64 -2.44 -18.64
C CYS A 814 -5.89 -3.54 -17.87
N ALA A 815 -6.43 -3.97 -16.73
CA ALA A 815 -5.84 -4.94 -15.81
C ALA A 815 -6.81 -6.06 -15.47
N ALA A 816 -6.27 -7.26 -15.22
CA ALA A 816 -6.98 -8.41 -14.67
C ALA A 816 -6.17 -9.05 -13.54
N LEU A 817 -6.83 -9.38 -12.43
CA LEU A 817 -6.21 -9.93 -11.22
C LEU A 817 -6.50 -11.42 -11.10
N LEU A 818 -5.46 -12.26 -11.15
CA LEU A 818 -5.58 -13.71 -11.08
C LEU A 818 -5.07 -14.24 -9.73
N GLN A 819 -5.96 -14.73 -8.88
CA GLN A 819 -5.60 -15.44 -7.65
C GLN A 819 -5.39 -16.93 -7.93
N SER A 820 -4.44 -17.56 -7.24
CA SER A 820 -4.25 -19.00 -7.28
C SER A 820 -5.42 -19.77 -6.63
N THR A 821 -5.33 -21.10 -6.64
CA THR A 821 -6.09 -21.97 -5.75
C THR A 821 -5.13 -22.94 -5.05
N ARG A 822 -5.60 -23.74 -4.10
CA ARG A 822 -4.81 -24.79 -3.43
C ARG A 822 -4.41 -25.97 -4.34
N SER A 823 -4.61 -25.87 -5.66
CA SER A 823 -4.26 -26.89 -6.65
C SER A 823 -3.12 -26.42 -7.54
N ALA A 824 -2.11 -27.27 -7.73
CA ALA A 824 -1.02 -27.01 -8.68
C ALA A 824 -1.44 -27.36 -10.13
N GLY A 825 -0.87 -26.69 -11.13
CA GLY A 825 -1.14 -26.93 -12.55
C GLY A 825 -1.16 -25.66 -13.41
N SER A 826 -1.26 -25.83 -14.74
CA SER A 826 -1.15 -24.70 -15.67
C SER A 826 -2.44 -23.85 -15.71
N ILE A 827 -2.26 -22.54 -15.55
CA ILE A 827 -3.28 -21.49 -15.65
C ILE A 827 -3.21 -20.88 -17.05
N VAL A 828 -4.37 -20.68 -17.68
CA VAL A 828 -4.49 -20.09 -19.01
C VAL A 828 -5.53 -18.97 -18.99
N LEU A 829 -5.09 -17.73 -19.19
CA LEU A 829 -5.97 -16.58 -19.41
C LEU A 829 -5.99 -16.24 -20.89
N GLN A 830 -7.14 -16.38 -21.53
CA GLN A 830 -7.39 -15.89 -22.88
C GLN A 830 -8.08 -14.52 -22.82
N ALA A 831 -7.66 -13.59 -23.69
CA ALA A 831 -8.27 -12.28 -23.83
C ALA A 831 -8.70 -12.03 -25.29
N THR A 832 -9.92 -11.54 -25.47
CA THR A 832 -10.57 -11.39 -26.80
C THR A 832 -11.33 -10.07 -26.90
N ALA A 833 -11.35 -9.47 -28.08
CA ALA A 833 -12.22 -8.33 -28.41
C ALA A 833 -12.64 -8.40 -29.89
N PRO A 834 -13.83 -7.90 -30.27
CA PRO A 834 -14.29 -7.92 -31.66
C PRO A 834 -13.30 -7.21 -32.61
N GLY A 835 -12.90 -7.90 -33.69
CA GLY A 835 -11.99 -7.36 -34.71
C GLY A 835 -10.51 -7.35 -34.34
N LEU A 836 -10.11 -7.71 -33.11
CA LEU A 836 -8.71 -7.81 -32.70
C LEU A 836 -8.21 -9.26 -32.69
N ALA A 837 -6.94 -9.46 -33.00
CA ALA A 837 -6.26 -10.72 -32.73
C ALA A 837 -6.20 -10.98 -31.21
N ALA A 838 -6.72 -12.16 -30.81
CA ALA A 838 -6.80 -12.57 -29.42
C ALA A 838 -5.44 -12.88 -28.81
N ALA A 839 -5.32 -12.68 -27.49
CA ALA A 839 -4.14 -13.00 -26.72
C ALA A 839 -4.35 -14.22 -25.81
N THR A 840 -3.27 -14.86 -25.38
CA THR A 840 -3.31 -15.91 -24.36
C THR A 840 -2.05 -15.84 -23.51
N LEU A 841 -2.24 -15.62 -22.20
CA LEU A 841 -1.20 -15.74 -21.19
C LEU A 841 -1.25 -17.15 -20.59
N ARG A 842 -0.08 -17.72 -20.33
CA ARG A 842 0.10 -18.94 -19.53
C ARG A 842 0.93 -18.62 -18.30
N LEU A 843 0.46 -19.07 -17.16
CA LEU A 843 1.15 -19.06 -15.88
C LEU A 843 1.06 -20.48 -15.30
N ASP A 844 1.93 -20.85 -14.37
CA ASP A 844 1.81 -22.13 -13.66
C ASP A 844 1.51 -21.91 -12.17
N ALA A 845 0.61 -22.71 -11.60
CA ALA A 845 0.42 -22.80 -10.16
C ALA A 845 1.41 -23.82 -9.61
N ASP A 846 2.49 -23.35 -8.99
CA ASP A 846 3.52 -24.18 -8.38
C ASP A 846 3.07 -24.72 -7.02
N LYS A 847 3.42 -25.98 -6.72
CA LYS A 847 3.03 -26.63 -5.46
C LYS A 847 3.70 -25.97 -4.25
N ALA A 848 2.95 -25.10 -3.59
CA ALA A 848 3.34 -24.46 -2.33
C ALA A 848 3.00 -25.33 -1.11
N LYS A 849 3.51 -24.91 0.05
CA LYS A 849 2.95 -25.25 1.36
C LYS A 849 2.09 -24.04 1.79
N PRO A 850 0.75 -24.14 1.87
CA PRO A 850 -0.11 -23.03 2.31
C PRO A 850 0.22 -22.57 3.73
N ARG A 851 -0.25 -21.36 4.12
CA ARG A 851 -0.29 -20.99 5.54
C ARG A 851 -1.10 -22.04 6.32
N ALA A 852 -0.73 -22.29 7.57
CA ALA A 852 -1.50 -23.19 8.43
C ALA A 852 -2.89 -22.58 8.63
N SER A 853 -3.94 -23.25 8.16
CA SER A 853 -5.32 -22.76 8.23
C SER A 853 -6.18 -23.63 9.14
N VAL A 854 -7.28 -23.08 9.62
CA VAL A 854 -8.39 -23.90 10.15
C VAL A 854 -8.90 -24.80 9.02
N ALA A 855 -9.30 -26.02 9.39
CA ALA A 855 -9.83 -27.04 8.49
C ALA A 855 -11.25 -26.71 7.97
#